data_AF-A0A2T3KLN1-F1
#
_entry.id   AF-A0A2T3KLN1-F1
#
_cell.length_a   1.000
_cell.length_b   1.000
_cell.length_c   1.000
_cell.angle_alpha   90.00
_cell.angle_beta   90.00
_cell.angle_gamma   90.00
#
_symmetry.space_group_name_H-M   'P 1'
#
loop_
_entity.id
_entity.type
_entity.pdbx_description
1 polymer ?
#
loop_
_entity_poly.entity_id
_entity_poly.type
_entity_poly.pdbx_seq_one_letter_code
_entity_poly.pdbx_strand_id
1 'polypeptide(L)'
;MYPLLLLKKVFYNLNKMEKAKYNLFVSANAKYAPLEQLEKAKNLAESGELDKDIHKETGWFQGKDNKWMFEISDNKAEFHVHMETVRKELFQKDSAYVYTVKDLLSHPTLFMVYPHLQWFKLYIINNPRFEYKGSFTEKDSRIILNAAHLASGEEALSTLLHELQHAVQHHEGLSSGSNPNVTTAEATKALISEKVSSSARAANEWVLNNSALIDSASKARDIARYASLYSSYIRLASYIHSGTKLTSVCNHIRREAAQLSGSLFSAEYEDSRRDEAMQLDIDWYNLPRSNYNNKREQFLQSFILRLADLYSKRIPPHILQEFADDARKPSTIKINKQNESFKRNNDIAPLKELNEKTAELESLRKAHLQASPLDIYFHTEGEVWARATQKRANLSDSDRSESYPYTSVDVEKHKIIPSPPTDANVRWNNLELFSPEIDGTIININKGYVEFSNNNAFAKIILNSASDASTIIHEAGHIFLEMYSELNKDTSIDSNSAARENFKKITEWFGISEQKWFSMNHLEKEPYHEKFACAFEDYIKTKDSQEHPLASVFNNFKNWLTTIYQTVNARFKMSKDEKIHDLFEELTNTDIDQTHSSEFKASIAKQISESLPSDSVAEASATILDICYQNIAKQANKTPKQIEELFTLRFEKENDSIHKEGITFPKKKVKITI
;
A
#
# COMPACT_ATOMS: atom_id res chain seq x y z
N MET A 1 -29.68 26.42 -47.94
CA MET A 1 -30.72 27.39 -47.58
C MET A 1 -31.73 26.67 -46.70
N TYR A 2 -31.95 27.27 -45.55
CA TYR A 2 -32.74 26.91 -44.41
C TYR A 2 -32.75 25.51 -43.76
N PRO A 3 -32.47 25.50 -42.45
CA PRO A 3 -32.10 24.36 -41.63
C PRO A 3 -33.18 24.22 -40.53
N LEU A 4 -32.82 23.79 -39.32
CA LEU A 4 -33.52 24.11 -38.06
C LEU A 4 -34.90 23.47 -37.74
N LEU A 5 -35.53 22.66 -38.60
CA LEU A 5 -36.84 22.07 -38.29
C LEU A 5 -36.85 20.57 -37.90
N LEU A 6 -35.76 19.84 -38.10
CA LEU A 6 -35.62 18.48 -37.54
C LEU A 6 -35.16 18.46 -36.07
N LEU A 7 -34.67 19.59 -35.55
CA LEU A 7 -34.26 19.77 -34.14
C LEU A 7 -35.43 19.98 -33.16
N LYS A 8 -36.69 20.04 -33.64
CA LYS A 8 -37.87 20.28 -32.78
C LYS A 8 -38.85 19.11 -32.66
N LYS A 9 -38.61 17.97 -33.30
CA LYS A 9 -39.50 16.79 -33.20
C LYS A 9 -38.93 15.58 -32.44
N VAL A 10 -37.69 15.67 -31.95
CA VAL A 10 -37.10 14.66 -31.04
C VAL A 10 -37.50 14.92 -29.56
N PHE A 11 -38.21 16.02 -29.27
CA PHE A 11 -38.60 16.42 -27.91
C PHE A 11 -39.95 15.88 -27.41
N TYR A 12 -40.54 14.85 -28.03
CA TYR A 12 -41.83 14.31 -27.58
C TYR A 12 -41.93 12.79 -27.71
N ASN A 13 -41.11 12.08 -26.94
CA ASN A 13 -41.50 10.81 -26.30
C ASN A 13 -40.53 10.48 -25.16
N LEU A 14 -40.54 11.36 -24.16
CA LEU A 14 -40.31 11.00 -22.77
C LEU A 14 -41.47 10.09 -22.33
N ASN A 15 -41.26 8.78 -22.31
CA ASN A 15 -41.79 7.86 -21.31
C ASN A 15 -41.39 6.41 -21.66
N LYS A 16 -40.54 5.83 -20.79
CA LYS A 16 -39.99 4.46 -20.79
C LYS A 16 -38.75 4.21 -21.65
N MET A 17 -37.59 4.63 -21.15
CA MET A 17 -36.45 3.72 -20.88
C MET A 17 -35.63 4.32 -19.73
N GLU A 18 -35.68 3.69 -18.57
CA GLU A 18 -34.75 3.93 -17.47
C GLU A 18 -33.40 3.29 -17.80
N LYS A 19 -32.32 4.08 -17.68
CA LYS A 19 -31.08 3.81 -16.90
C LYS A 19 -29.90 4.60 -17.51
N ALA A 20 -29.25 5.39 -16.66
CA ALA A 20 -28.13 6.29 -16.96
C ALA A 20 -26.75 5.60 -16.82
N LYS A 21 -25.66 6.35 -17.14
CA LYS A 21 -24.41 6.58 -16.34
C LYS A 21 -23.07 6.17 -16.98
N TYR A 22 -21.97 6.95 -16.82
CA TYR A 22 -20.54 6.65 -16.41
C TYR A 22 -19.77 7.97 -16.09
N ASN A 23 -18.57 8.02 -15.45
CA ASN A 23 -17.69 9.21 -15.16
C ASN A 23 -16.20 8.80 -14.92
N LEU A 24 -15.18 9.54 -15.41
CA LEU A 24 -13.72 9.30 -15.13
C LEU A 24 -13.08 10.38 -14.22
N PHE A 25 -12.09 9.99 -13.41
CA PHE A 25 -11.23 10.91 -12.64
C PHE A 25 -10.12 11.49 -13.52
N VAL A 26 -9.99 12.82 -13.52
CA VAL A 26 -9.07 13.56 -14.37
C VAL A 26 -8.38 14.69 -13.62
N SER A 27 -7.37 15.32 -14.22
CA SER A 27 -6.55 16.38 -13.64
C SER A 27 -6.71 17.73 -14.36
N ALA A 28 -5.92 18.73 -13.94
CA ALA A 28 -5.81 20.03 -14.61
C ALA A 28 -5.33 19.96 -16.07
N ASN A 29 -4.76 18.83 -16.51
CA ASN A 29 -4.30 18.63 -17.87
C ASN A 29 -5.43 18.34 -18.87
N ALA A 30 -6.64 18.02 -18.40
CA ALA A 30 -7.81 17.90 -19.23
C ALA A 30 -8.06 19.18 -20.06
N LYS A 31 -8.30 19.04 -21.37
CA LYS A 31 -8.44 20.15 -22.33
C LYS A 31 -9.46 21.25 -21.93
N TYR A 32 -10.44 20.91 -21.12
CA TYR A 32 -11.49 21.82 -20.63
C TYR A 32 -11.63 21.78 -19.11
N ALA A 33 -10.51 21.58 -18.39
CA ALA A 33 -10.50 21.59 -16.93
C ALA A 33 -11.05 22.92 -16.36
N PRO A 34 -11.88 22.89 -15.29
CA PRO A 34 -12.40 24.09 -14.64
C PRO A 34 -11.32 24.74 -13.75
N LEU A 35 -10.36 25.44 -14.39
CA LEU A 35 -9.17 26.00 -13.73
C LEU A 35 -9.48 27.08 -12.69
N GLU A 36 -10.52 27.89 -12.87
CA GLU A 36 -10.96 28.87 -11.86
C GLU A 36 -11.37 28.17 -10.56
N GLN A 37 -12.06 27.03 -10.66
CA GLN A 37 -12.45 26.24 -9.49
C GLN A 37 -11.26 25.53 -8.85
N LEU A 38 -10.23 25.18 -9.64
CA LEU A 38 -8.98 24.67 -9.11
C LEU A 38 -8.22 25.73 -8.30
N GLU A 39 -8.16 26.97 -8.78
CA GLU A 39 -7.55 28.07 -8.03
C GLU A 39 -8.29 28.32 -6.72
N LYS A 40 -9.62 28.30 -6.76
CA LYS A 40 -10.45 28.38 -5.55
C LYS A 40 -10.15 27.22 -4.58
N ALA A 41 -10.04 25.99 -5.09
CA ALA A 41 -9.74 24.81 -4.28
C ALA A 41 -8.37 24.91 -3.58
N LYS A 42 -7.35 25.40 -4.29
CA LYS A 42 -6.02 25.65 -3.73
C LYS A 42 -6.05 26.70 -2.62
N ASN A 43 -6.75 27.82 -2.83
CA ASN A 43 -6.88 28.86 -1.82
C ASN A 43 -7.59 28.35 -0.55
N LEU A 44 -8.65 27.54 -0.71
CA LEU A 44 -9.34 26.93 0.42
C LEU A 44 -8.43 25.95 1.18
N ALA A 45 -7.64 25.13 0.46
CA ALA A 45 -6.66 24.24 1.07
C ALA A 45 -5.58 25.00 1.85
N GLU A 46 -5.06 26.10 1.31
CA GLU A 46 -4.10 26.97 2.00
C GLU A 46 -4.69 27.62 3.25
N SER A 47 -6.00 27.88 3.28
CA SER A 47 -6.70 28.38 4.46
C SER A 47 -7.03 27.30 5.51
N GLY A 48 -6.74 26.03 5.22
CA GLY A 48 -6.94 24.90 6.14
C GLY A 48 -8.36 24.32 6.15
N GLU A 49 -9.15 24.58 5.10
CA GLU A 49 -10.49 23.98 4.93
C GLU A 49 -10.40 22.45 4.72
N LEU A 50 -11.45 21.74 5.08
CA LEU A 50 -11.49 20.27 4.99
C LEU A 50 -11.66 19.81 3.53
N ASP A 51 -10.93 18.78 3.09
CA ASP A 51 -10.99 18.24 1.72
C ASP A 51 -12.43 18.00 1.20
N LYS A 52 -13.30 17.50 2.07
CA LYS A 52 -14.71 17.20 1.72
C LYS A 52 -15.50 18.46 1.38
N ASP A 53 -15.20 19.56 2.06
CA ASP A 53 -15.88 20.84 1.91
C ASP A 53 -15.32 21.57 0.68
N ILE A 54 -13.99 21.48 0.46
CA ILE A 54 -13.32 21.90 -0.78
C ILE A 54 -13.95 21.21 -2.00
N HIS A 55 -14.08 19.87 -1.96
CA HIS A 55 -14.69 19.11 -3.05
C HIS A 55 -16.15 19.50 -3.28
N LYS A 56 -16.93 19.63 -2.21
CA LYS A 56 -18.35 20.03 -2.32
C LYS A 56 -18.50 21.40 -2.97
N GLU A 57 -17.59 22.32 -2.71
CA GLU A 57 -17.66 23.70 -3.22
C GLU A 57 -17.06 23.88 -4.62
N THR A 58 -16.06 23.07 -4.98
CA THR A 58 -15.26 23.29 -6.20
C THR A 58 -15.32 22.14 -7.20
N GLY A 59 -15.73 20.95 -6.77
CA GLY A 59 -15.64 19.69 -7.53
C GLY A 59 -14.23 19.10 -7.59
N TRP A 60 -13.24 19.75 -6.97
CA TRP A 60 -11.84 19.32 -6.96
C TRP A 60 -11.49 18.65 -5.62
N PHE A 61 -10.66 17.63 -5.69
CA PHE A 61 -10.10 16.97 -4.52
C PHE A 61 -8.63 16.59 -4.80
N GLN A 62 -7.89 16.24 -3.74
CA GLN A 62 -6.48 15.90 -3.86
C GLN A 62 -6.24 14.40 -3.63
N GLY A 63 -5.50 13.78 -4.55
CA GLY A 63 -4.96 12.43 -4.40
C GLY A 63 -3.91 12.34 -3.29
N LYS A 64 -3.55 11.11 -2.92
CA LYS A 64 -2.41 10.82 -2.04
C LYS A 64 -1.06 11.19 -2.65
N ASP A 65 -0.97 11.24 -3.97
CA ASP A 65 0.17 11.81 -4.70
C ASP A 65 0.21 13.35 -4.70
N ASN A 66 -0.68 14.01 -3.95
CA ASN A 66 -0.86 15.46 -3.89
C ASN A 66 -1.32 16.09 -5.22
N LYS A 67 -1.77 15.32 -6.21
CA LYS A 67 -2.32 15.87 -7.45
C LYS A 67 -3.79 16.18 -7.31
N TRP A 68 -4.19 17.30 -7.92
CA TRP A 68 -5.57 17.74 -7.95
C TRP A 68 -6.34 17.00 -9.04
N MET A 69 -7.48 16.45 -8.66
CA MET A 69 -8.37 15.70 -9.53
C MET A 69 -9.81 16.22 -9.44
N PHE A 70 -10.56 16.03 -10.52
CA PHE A 70 -12.00 16.23 -10.59
C PHE A 70 -12.64 15.13 -11.45
N GLU A 71 -13.96 15.02 -11.43
CA GLU A 71 -14.70 14.02 -12.22
C GLU A 71 -15.31 14.65 -13.48
N ILE A 72 -15.20 13.96 -14.61
CA ILE A 72 -15.94 14.31 -15.84
C ILE A 72 -17.25 13.53 -15.87
N SER A 73 -18.35 14.20 -16.26
CA SER A 73 -19.66 13.55 -16.42
C SER A 73 -19.79 12.79 -17.75
N ASP A 74 -20.14 11.50 -17.68
CA ASP A 74 -20.38 10.62 -18.83
C ASP A 74 -21.80 10.09 -18.87
N ASN A 75 -22.76 10.89 -18.39
CA ASN A 75 -24.19 10.58 -18.47
C ASN A 75 -24.71 10.28 -19.90
N LYS A 76 -23.90 10.49 -20.94
CA LYS A 76 -24.16 10.18 -22.36
C LYS A 76 -23.27 9.04 -22.90
N ALA A 77 -22.57 8.30 -22.04
CA ALA A 77 -21.76 7.19 -22.49
C ALA A 77 -22.65 5.97 -22.80
N GLU A 78 -22.50 5.40 -23.98
CA GLU A 78 -23.28 4.25 -24.45
C GLU A 78 -22.36 3.18 -25.04
N PHE A 79 -22.50 1.92 -24.61
CA PHE A 79 -21.73 0.81 -25.16
C PHE A 79 -22.53 0.09 -26.24
N HIS A 80 -22.01 0.08 -27.46
CA HIS A 80 -22.78 -0.29 -28.65
C HIS A 80 -22.76 -1.80 -28.98
N VAL A 81 -22.36 -2.66 -28.04
CA VAL A 81 -22.13 -4.08 -28.34
C VAL A 81 -22.82 -5.03 -27.36
N HIS A 82 -23.58 -5.95 -27.96
CA HIS A 82 -24.12 -7.12 -27.27
C HIS A 82 -23.03 -8.19 -27.14
N MET A 83 -22.47 -8.32 -25.93
CA MET A 83 -21.39 -9.26 -25.62
C MET A 83 -21.73 -10.71 -25.96
N GLU A 84 -23.00 -11.11 -25.91
CA GLU A 84 -23.42 -12.46 -26.28
C GLU A 84 -23.22 -12.76 -27.78
N THR A 85 -23.46 -11.76 -28.65
CA THR A 85 -23.21 -11.85 -30.09
C THR A 85 -21.72 -11.97 -30.36
N VAL A 86 -20.91 -11.10 -29.73
CA VAL A 86 -19.44 -11.12 -29.89
C VAL A 86 -18.83 -12.43 -29.38
N ARG A 87 -19.31 -12.96 -28.26
CA ARG A 87 -18.86 -14.26 -27.73
C ARG A 87 -19.15 -15.38 -28.72
N LYS A 88 -20.38 -15.45 -29.26
CA LYS A 88 -20.80 -16.46 -30.26
C LYS A 88 -20.00 -16.37 -31.56
N GLU A 89 -19.63 -15.16 -31.99
CA GLU A 89 -18.80 -14.92 -33.19
C GLU A 89 -17.31 -15.20 -32.96
N LEU A 90 -16.80 -14.98 -31.74
CA LEU A 90 -15.43 -15.32 -31.32
C LEU A 90 -15.22 -16.82 -31.16
N PHE A 91 -16.22 -17.57 -30.69
CA PHE A 91 -16.14 -19.03 -30.61
C PHE A 91 -16.00 -19.72 -31.98
N GLN A 92 -16.32 -19.03 -33.08
CA GLN A 92 -16.27 -19.59 -34.43
C GLN A 92 -14.96 -19.30 -35.17
N LYS A 93 -14.08 -18.45 -34.62
CA LYS A 93 -12.79 -18.08 -35.22
C LYS A 93 -11.73 -18.02 -34.13
N ASP A 94 -10.63 -18.75 -34.29
CA ASP A 94 -9.43 -18.64 -33.44
C ASP A 94 -8.72 -17.28 -33.68
N SER A 95 -9.39 -16.17 -33.38
CA SER A 95 -8.92 -14.81 -33.70
C SER A 95 -9.50 -13.78 -32.72
N ALA A 96 -8.71 -12.77 -32.39
CA ALA A 96 -9.18 -11.59 -31.66
C ALA A 96 -9.92 -10.64 -32.60
N TYR A 97 -11.03 -10.02 -32.14
CA TYR A 97 -11.61 -8.88 -32.85
C TYR A 97 -10.93 -7.60 -32.39
N VAL A 98 -10.52 -6.78 -33.36
CA VAL A 98 -9.91 -5.48 -33.11
C VAL A 98 -10.91 -4.40 -33.50
N TYR A 99 -11.34 -3.64 -32.50
CA TYR A 99 -12.15 -2.45 -32.65
C TYR A 99 -11.35 -1.21 -32.24
N THR A 100 -11.88 -0.04 -32.52
CA THR A 100 -11.47 1.18 -31.81
C THR A 100 -12.40 1.43 -30.62
N VAL A 101 -11.96 2.20 -29.64
CA VAL A 101 -12.83 2.60 -28.51
C VAL A 101 -14.08 3.29 -29.02
N LYS A 102 -13.99 4.14 -30.06
CA LYS A 102 -15.14 4.82 -30.65
C LYS A 102 -16.16 3.87 -31.27
N ASP A 103 -15.73 2.72 -31.79
CA ASP A 103 -16.62 1.73 -32.37
C ASP A 103 -17.52 1.09 -31.30
N LEU A 104 -16.99 0.96 -30.07
CA LEU A 104 -17.66 0.23 -28.99
C LEU A 104 -18.26 1.15 -27.93
N LEU A 105 -17.75 2.37 -27.77
CA LEU A 105 -18.14 3.33 -26.74
C LEU A 105 -18.52 4.68 -27.39
N SER A 106 -19.79 5.07 -27.28
CA SER A 106 -20.20 6.48 -27.36
C SER A 106 -19.73 7.15 -26.08
N HIS A 107 -18.95 8.21 -26.19
CA HIS A 107 -18.62 9.04 -25.02
C HIS A 107 -18.24 10.47 -25.44
N PRO A 108 -19.24 11.32 -25.71
CA PRO A 108 -18.98 12.65 -26.27
C PRO A 108 -18.08 13.52 -25.37
N THR A 109 -18.28 13.47 -24.06
CA THR A 109 -17.51 14.32 -23.12
C THR A 109 -16.07 13.86 -23.02
N LEU A 110 -15.81 12.56 -22.85
CA LEU A 110 -14.46 12.00 -22.79
C LEU A 110 -13.71 12.28 -24.06
N PHE A 111 -14.33 12.05 -25.23
CA PHE A 111 -13.63 12.28 -26.48
C PHE A 111 -13.49 13.76 -26.84
N MET A 112 -14.31 14.64 -26.28
CA MET A 112 -14.10 16.08 -26.37
C MET A 112 -12.85 16.49 -25.57
N VAL A 113 -12.68 15.93 -24.38
CA VAL A 113 -11.53 16.21 -23.50
C VAL A 113 -10.25 15.50 -23.96
N TYR A 114 -10.37 14.23 -24.37
CA TYR A 114 -9.31 13.37 -24.88
C TYR A 114 -9.65 12.78 -26.26
N PRO A 115 -9.52 13.56 -27.34
CA PRO A 115 -9.86 13.10 -28.69
C PRO A 115 -9.08 11.87 -29.16
N HIS A 116 -7.87 11.67 -28.64
CA HIS A 116 -7.00 10.57 -29.03
C HIS A 116 -7.51 9.20 -28.54
N LEU A 117 -8.24 9.15 -27.41
CA LEU A 117 -8.77 7.89 -26.85
C LEU A 117 -9.76 7.21 -27.79
N GLN A 118 -10.42 7.95 -28.69
CA GLN A 118 -11.32 7.40 -29.72
C GLN A 118 -10.66 6.29 -30.55
N TRP A 119 -9.36 6.40 -30.78
CA TRP A 119 -8.61 5.60 -31.73
C TRP A 119 -7.79 4.49 -31.07
N PHE A 120 -7.91 4.33 -29.76
CA PHE A 120 -7.23 3.26 -29.04
C PHE A 120 -7.75 1.92 -29.54
N LYS A 121 -6.83 0.98 -29.75
CA LYS A 121 -7.18 -0.36 -30.23
C LYS A 121 -7.74 -1.16 -29.06
N LEU A 122 -8.98 -1.61 -29.22
CA LEU A 122 -9.71 -2.43 -28.28
C LEU A 122 -9.78 -3.87 -28.81
N TYR A 123 -9.03 -4.76 -28.17
CA TYR A 123 -8.97 -6.17 -28.51
C TYR A 123 -9.98 -6.92 -27.65
N ILE A 124 -10.99 -7.51 -28.28
CA ILE A 124 -11.85 -8.47 -27.59
C ILE A 124 -11.31 -9.86 -27.85
N ILE A 125 -10.84 -10.49 -26.78
CA ILE A 125 -10.35 -11.87 -26.79
C ILE A 125 -11.35 -12.76 -26.08
N ASN A 126 -11.30 -14.06 -26.33
CA ASN A 126 -12.07 -15.07 -25.60
C ASN A 126 -11.10 -16.15 -25.13
N ASN A 127 -10.30 -15.84 -24.12
CA ASN A 127 -9.30 -16.76 -23.61
C ASN A 127 -9.56 -17.07 -22.14
N PRO A 128 -10.19 -18.20 -21.80
CA PRO A 128 -10.49 -18.55 -20.42
C PRO A 128 -9.24 -18.81 -19.57
N ARG A 129 -8.04 -18.88 -20.18
CA ARG A 129 -6.76 -19.02 -19.46
C ARG A 129 -6.22 -17.71 -18.91
N PHE A 130 -6.67 -16.59 -19.47
CA PHE A 130 -6.26 -15.26 -19.01
C PHE A 130 -7.30 -14.75 -18.03
N GLU A 131 -7.04 -14.85 -16.73
CA GLU A 131 -8.05 -14.60 -15.71
C GLU A 131 -8.47 -13.13 -15.55
N TYR A 132 -7.75 -12.19 -16.17
CA TYR A 132 -8.11 -10.78 -16.18
C TYR A 132 -9.36 -10.53 -17.04
N LYS A 133 -10.23 -9.64 -16.55
CA LYS A 133 -11.39 -9.13 -17.32
C LYS A 133 -10.97 -8.12 -18.38
N GLY A 134 -9.95 -7.32 -18.07
CA GLY A 134 -9.38 -6.32 -18.95
C GLY A 134 -7.91 -6.07 -18.65
N SER A 135 -7.24 -5.40 -19.58
CA SER A 135 -5.88 -4.91 -19.37
C SER A 135 -5.60 -3.72 -20.30
N PHE A 136 -4.96 -2.70 -19.76
CA PHE A 136 -4.39 -1.59 -20.51
C PHE A 136 -2.87 -1.74 -20.64
N THR A 137 -2.34 -1.50 -21.83
CA THR A 137 -0.90 -1.45 -22.10
C THR A 137 -0.49 -0.12 -22.71
N GLU A 138 0.40 0.59 -22.02
CA GLU A 138 0.89 1.92 -22.38
C GLU A 138 1.62 1.93 -23.73
N LYS A 139 2.56 0.98 -23.93
CA LYS A 139 3.50 0.92 -25.06
C LYS A 139 2.81 1.00 -26.43
N ASP A 140 1.63 0.40 -26.56
CA ASP A 140 0.90 0.32 -27.81
C ASP A 140 -0.49 0.98 -27.75
N SER A 141 -0.80 1.73 -26.68
CA SER A 141 -2.12 2.35 -26.46
C SER A 141 -3.27 1.34 -26.69
N ARG A 142 -3.12 0.19 -26.05
CA ARG A 142 -3.95 -0.99 -26.29
C ARG A 142 -4.81 -1.28 -25.07
N ILE A 143 -6.08 -1.56 -25.31
CA ILE A 143 -7.00 -2.09 -24.30
C ILE A 143 -7.39 -3.50 -24.74
N ILE A 144 -7.38 -4.44 -23.80
CA ILE A 144 -7.86 -5.81 -23.99
C ILE A 144 -9.09 -6.00 -23.10
N LEU A 145 -10.14 -6.60 -23.64
CA LEU A 145 -11.29 -7.10 -22.89
C LEU A 145 -11.39 -8.60 -23.10
N ASN A 146 -11.48 -9.36 -22.02
CA ASN A 146 -11.62 -10.80 -22.10
C ASN A 146 -13.08 -11.21 -21.99
N ALA A 147 -13.69 -11.46 -23.14
CA ALA A 147 -15.06 -11.94 -23.24
C ALA A 147 -15.29 -13.27 -22.50
N ALA A 148 -14.26 -14.06 -22.19
CA ALA A 148 -14.41 -15.27 -21.38
C ALA A 148 -14.94 -14.96 -19.97
N HIS A 149 -14.51 -13.84 -19.36
CA HIS A 149 -14.82 -13.46 -17.97
C HIS A 149 -15.82 -12.31 -17.83
N LEU A 150 -16.46 -11.90 -18.93
CA LEU A 150 -17.47 -10.84 -18.95
C LEU A 150 -18.85 -11.46 -19.21
N ALA A 151 -19.75 -11.36 -18.24
CA ALA A 151 -21.09 -11.97 -18.32
C ALA A 151 -22.09 -11.10 -19.10
N SER A 152 -21.92 -9.78 -19.11
CA SER A 152 -22.86 -8.84 -19.69
C SER A 152 -22.17 -7.65 -20.37
N GLY A 153 -22.94 -6.88 -21.16
CA GLY A 153 -22.48 -5.60 -21.71
C GLY A 153 -22.18 -4.57 -20.61
N GLU A 154 -22.91 -4.59 -19.50
CA GLU A 154 -22.65 -3.73 -18.34
C GLU A 154 -21.30 -4.05 -17.68
N GLU A 155 -20.95 -5.33 -17.55
CA GLU A 155 -19.63 -5.73 -17.06
C GLU A 155 -18.52 -5.34 -18.02
N ALA A 156 -18.71 -5.55 -19.33
CA ALA A 156 -17.72 -5.17 -20.33
C ALA A 156 -17.46 -3.66 -20.34
N LEU A 157 -18.52 -2.86 -20.16
CA LEU A 157 -18.45 -1.42 -20.06
C LEU A 157 -17.77 -0.96 -18.77
N SER A 158 -18.12 -1.55 -17.63
CA SER A 158 -17.45 -1.29 -16.35
C SER A 158 -15.94 -1.61 -16.41
N THR A 159 -15.56 -2.72 -17.05
CA THR A 159 -14.16 -3.08 -17.27
C THR A 159 -13.49 -2.12 -18.26
N LEU A 160 -14.12 -1.77 -19.38
CA LEU A 160 -13.56 -0.82 -20.33
C LEU A 160 -13.28 0.55 -19.69
N LEU A 161 -14.16 1.02 -18.81
CA LEU A 161 -13.97 2.30 -18.11
C LEU A 161 -12.84 2.25 -17.10
N HIS A 162 -12.63 1.11 -16.46
CA HIS A 162 -11.46 0.87 -15.61
C HIS A 162 -10.16 0.97 -16.43
N GLU A 163 -10.10 0.31 -17.60
CA GLU A 163 -8.93 0.42 -18.48
C GLU A 163 -8.74 1.84 -19.06
N LEU A 164 -9.85 2.54 -19.37
CA LEU A 164 -9.80 3.94 -19.81
C LEU A 164 -9.36 4.88 -18.68
N GLN A 165 -9.68 4.57 -17.42
CA GLN A 165 -9.16 5.32 -16.28
C GLN A 165 -7.63 5.22 -16.22
N HIS A 166 -7.05 4.04 -16.47
CA HIS A 166 -5.60 3.91 -16.58
C HIS A 166 -5.01 4.68 -17.77
N ALA A 167 -5.68 4.65 -18.92
CA ALA A 167 -5.25 5.42 -20.09
C ALA A 167 -5.24 6.93 -19.81
N VAL A 168 -6.25 7.44 -19.12
CA VAL A 168 -6.33 8.84 -18.66
C VAL A 168 -5.23 9.14 -17.65
N GLN A 169 -5.06 8.30 -16.63
CA GLN A 169 -4.01 8.47 -15.61
C GLN A 169 -2.63 8.59 -16.25
N HIS A 170 -2.33 7.70 -17.21
CA HIS A 170 -1.09 7.73 -17.97
C HIS A 170 -0.95 9.03 -18.79
N HIS A 171 -1.99 9.42 -19.52
CA HIS A 171 -1.98 10.65 -20.33
C HIS A 171 -1.73 11.91 -19.49
N GLU A 172 -2.28 11.94 -18.28
CA GLU A 172 -2.22 13.10 -17.39
C GLU A 172 -1.05 13.08 -16.41
N GLY A 173 -0.27 12.00 -16.37
CA GLY A 173 0.80 11.81 -15.39
C GLY A 173 0.29 11.64 -13.95
N LEU A 174 -0.95 11.14 -13.77
CA LEU A 174 -1.48 10.73 -12.47
C LEU A 174 -0.83 9.42 -12.01
N SER A 175 -1.01 9.05 -10.73
CA SER A 175 -0.63 7.73 -10.24
C SER A 175 -1.17 6.62 -11.15
N SER A 176 -0.29 5.89 -11.81
CA SER A 176 -0.65 4.72 -12.63
C SER A 176 -0.93 3.51 -11.75
N GLY A 177 -1.67 2.55 -12.28
CA GLY A 177 -1.75 1.19 -11.73
C GLY A 177 -0.38 0.51 -11.73
N SER A 178 -0.31 -0.65 -11.07
CA SER A 178 0.89 -1.48 -10.98
C SER A 178 0.65 -2.85 -11.64
N ASN A 179 1.64 -3.74 -11.65
CA ASN A 179 1.41 -5.16 -11.94
C ASN A 179 1.32 -5.93 -10.60
N PRO A 180 0.38 -6.89 -10.43
CA PRO A 180 0.27 -7.70 -9.21
C PRO A 180 1.46 -8.61 -8.88
N ASN A 181 2.57 -8.58 -9.61
CA ASN A 181 3.68 -9.50 -9.36
C ASN A 181 4.50 -9.20 -8.08
N VAL A 182 5.14 -10.26 -7.56
CA VAL A 182 5.96 -10.24 -6.34
C VAL A 182 7.02 -9.14 -6.37
N THR A 183 7.75 -8.99 -7.47
CA THR A 183 8.82 -8.00 -7.56
C THR A 183 8.33 -6.58 -7.42
N THR A 184 7.23 -6.25 -8.10
CA THR A 184 6.70 -4.90 -8.05
C THR A 184 6.19 -4.62 -6.64
N ALA A 185 5.62 -5.63 -5.98
CA ALA A 185 5.20 -5.53 -4.59
C ALA A 185 6.39 -5.35 -3.62
N GLU A 186 7.46 -6.11 -3.78
CA GLU A 186 8.68 -5.98 -2.98
C GLU A 186 9.40 -4.66 -3.23
N ALA A 187 9.53 -4.24 -4.48
CA ALA A 187 10.09 -2.94 -4.86
C ALA A 187 9.28 -1.78 -4.26
N THR A 188 7.95 -1.91 -4.24
CA THR A 188 7.05 -0.93 -3.60
C THR A 188 7.30 -0.88 -2.08
N LYS A 189 7.40 -2.03 -1.41
CA LYS A 189 7.73 -2.10 0.03
C LYS A 189 9.11 -1.52 0.33
N ALA A 190 10.09 -1.78 -0.53
CA ALA A 190 11.44 -1.23 -0.42
C ALA A 190 11.43 0.30 -0.58
N LEU A 191 10.72 0.83 -1.59
CA LEU A 191 10.55 2.27 -1.80
C LEU A 191 9.87 2.96 -0.62
N ILE A 192 8.82 2.36 -0.05
CA ILE A 192 8.17 2.89 1.16
C ILE A 192 9.18 2.94 2.33
N SER A 193 9.97 1.88 2.52
CA SER A 193 10.99 1.82 3.56
C SER A 193 12.10 2.87 3.35
N GLU A 194 12.54 3.08 2.12
CA GLU A 194 13.49 4.13 1.76
C GLU A 194 12.93 5.54 2.02
N LYS A 195 11.66 5.78 1.67
CA LYS A 195 10.97 7.04 1.96
C LYS A 195 10.87 7.31 3.47
N VAL A 196 10.60 6.28 4.27
CA VAL A 196 10.65 6.39 5.74
C VAL A 196 12.05 6.81 6.20
N SER A 197 13.09 6.10 5.75
CA SER A 197 14.46 6.37 6.17
C SER A 197 14.96 7.75 5.73
N SER A 198 14.64 8.18 4.50
CA SER A 198 15.01 9.50 3.98
C SER A 198 14.27 10.63 4.70
N SER A 199 12.98 10.47 4.98
CA SER A 199 12.19 11.42 5.77
C SER A 199 12.73 11.56 7.21
N ALA A 200 13.06 10.43 7.85
CA ALA A 200 13.68 10.43 9.18
C ALA A 200 15.06 11.09 9.19
N ARG A 201 15.89 10.85 8.16
CA ARG A 201 17.19 11.53 7.98
C ARG A 201 17.01 13.04 7.84
N ALA A 202 16.06 13.49 7.02
CA ALA A 202 15.77 14.92 6.85
C ALA A 202 15.30 15.58 8.15
N ALA A 203 14.47 14.90 8.95
CA ALA A 203 14.06 15.39 10.27
C ALA A 203 15.26 15.53 11.23
N ASN A 204 16.13 14.52 11.29
CA ASN A 204 17.33 14.55 12.13
C ASN A 204 18.32 15.64 11.70
N GLU A 205 18.56 15.80 10.39
CA GLU A 205 19.41 16.86 9.86
C GLU A 205 18.85 18.24 10.18
N TRP A 206 17.54 18.42 10.04
CA TRP A 206 16.88 19.67 10.45
C TRP A 206 17.10 19.96 11.93
N VAL A 207 16.96 18.95 12.81
CA VAL A 207 17.20 19.10 14.25
C VAL A 207 18.64 19.52 14.55
N LEU A 208 19.63 18.88 13.90
CA LEU A 208 21.04 19.21 14.09
C LEU A 208 21.35 20.65 13.67
N ASN A 209 20.80 21.08 12.52
CA ASN A 209 21.02 22.42 11.96
C ASN A 209 20.24 23.53 12.67
N ASN A 210 19.16 23.19 13.39
CA ASN A 210 18.24 24.14 14.01
C ASN A 210 18.05 23.94 15.52
N SER A 211 19.01 23.33 16.20
CA SER A 211 18.98 23.08 17.65
C SER A 211 18.66 24.32 18.48
N ALA A 212 19.22 25.48 18.11
CA ALA A 212 18.93 26.76 18.77
C ALA A 212 17.45 27.19 18.66
N LEU A 213 16.77 26.91 17.54
CA LEU A 213 15.35 27.20 17.36
C LEU A 213 14.49 26.29 18.25
N ILE A 214 14.84 25.00 18.33
CA ILE A 214 14.17 24.03 19.20
C ILE A 214 14.28 24.44 20.67
N ASP A 215 15.48 24.79 21.12
CA ASP A 215 15.73 25.27 22.47
C ASP A 215 14.95 26.56 22.76
N SER A 216 14.91 27.48 21.80
CA SER A 216 14.14 28.72 21.91
C SER A 216 12.63 28.45 22.03
N ALA A 217 12.08 27.56 21.21
CA ALA A 217 10.68 27.18 21.25
C ALA A 217 10.31 26.46 22.56
N SER A 218 11.18 25.56 23.04
CA SER A 218 11.01 24.87 24.32
C SER A 218 10.98 25.85 25.49
N LYS A 219 11.99 26.73 25.58
CA LYS A 219 12.06 27.78 26.61
C LYS A 219 10.84 28.71 26.57
N ALA A 220 10.41 29.15 25.39
CA ALA A 220 9.24 30.02 25.25
C ALA A 220 7.95 29.33 25.71
N ARG A 221 7.80 28.01 25.47
CA ARG A 221 6.67 27.20 25.95
C ARG A 221 6.66 27.12 27.47
N ASP A 222 7.81 26.88 28.09
CA ASP A 222 7.94 26.87 29.55
C ASP A 222 7.61 28.23 30.17
N ILE A 223 8.14 29.32 29.61
CA ILE A 223 7.85 30.67 30.09
C ILE A 223 6.36 31.00 29.96
N ALA A 224 5.71 30.62 28.85
CA ALA A 224 4.27 30.81 28.67
C ALA A 224 3.43 30.00 29.67
N ARG A 225 3.87 28.78 30.00
CA ARG A 225 3.29 27.96 31.07
C ARG A 225 3.43 28.65 32.43
N TYR A 226 4.62 29.13 32.78
CA TYR A 226 4.85 29.86 34.02
C TYR A 226 4.04 31.15 34.10
N ALA A 227 3.90 31.90 33.00
CA ALA A 227 3.07 33.11 32.96
C ALA A 227 1.58 32.80 33.20
N SER A 228 1.11 31.63 32.76
CA SER A 228 -0.25 31.15 33.05
C SER A 228 -0.42 30.84 34.53
N LEU A 229 0.54 30.13 35.14
CA LEU A 229 0.55 29.85 36.58
C LEU A 229 0.62 31.15 37.41
N TYR A 230 1.46 32.10 37.01
CA TYR A 230 1.61 33.40 37.66
C TYR A 230 0.30 34.20 37.64
N SER A 231 -0.37 34.24 36.48
CA SER A 231 -1.67 34.92 36.36
C SER A 231 -2.73 34.28 37.27
N SER A 232 -2.74 32.95 37.40
CA SER A 232 -3.64 32.24 38.32
C SER A 232 -3.29 32.53 39.79
N TYR A 233 -2.00 32.49 40.14
CA TYR A 233 -1.48 32.82 41.46
C TYR A 233 -1.92 34.22 41.92
N ILE A 234 -1.65 35.26 41.12
CA ILE A 234 -2.02 36.64 41.47
C ILE A 234 -3.54 36.80 41.55
N ARG A 235 -4.30 36.14 40.66
CA ARG A 235 -5.76 36.20 40.70
C ARG A 235 -6.32 35.56 41.97
N LEU A 236 -5.82 34.39 42.37
CA LEU A 236 -6.20 33.73 43.61
C LEU A 236 -5.87 34.59 44.83
N ALA A 237 -4.66 35.14 44.89
CA ALA A 237 -4.25 36.05 45.95
C ALA A 237 -5.13 37.32 46.00
N SER A 238 -5.56 37.85 44.86
CA SER A 238 -6.42 39.04 44.80
C SER A 238 -7.79 38.83 45.45
N TYR A 239 -8.34 37.61 45.43
CA TYR A 239 -9.63 37.33 46.08
C TYR A 239 -9.58 37.52 47.59
N ILE A 240 -8.42 37.26 48.21
CA ILE A 240 -8.22 37.43 49.65
C ILE A 240 -8.14 38.91 50.02
N HIS A 241 -7.49 39.72 49.18
CA HIS A 241 -7.18 41.12 49.50
C HIS A 241 -8.26 42.12 49.04
N SER A 242 -9.07 41.77 48.03
CA SER A 242 -10.06 42.66 47.43
C SER A 242 -11.38 42.78 48.21
N GLY A 243 -11.55 42.04 49.30
CA GLY A 243 -12.84 41.95 50.01
C GLY A 243 -13.94 41.23 49.20
N THR A 244 -13.56 40.53 48.14
CA THR A 244 -14.49 39.71 47.33
C THR A 244 -15.06 38.59 48.19
N LYS A 245 -16.38 38.41 48.15
CA LYS A 245 -17.05 37.28 48.81
C LYS A 245 -16.64 35.97 48.14
N LEU A 246 -15.86 35.11 48.80
CA LEU A 246 -15.23 33.94 48.17
C LEU A 246 -16.25 32.91 47.70
N THR A 247 -17.40 32.84 48.36
CA THR A 247 -18.52 32.00 47.90
C THR A 247 -19.03 32.40 46.50
N SER A 248 -18.89 33.66 46.10
CA SER A 248 -19.29 34.12 44.74
C SER A 248 -18.34 33.65 43.64
N VAL A 249 -17.07 33.38 43.97
CA VAL A 249 -16.03 32.90 43.04
C VAL A 249 -15.67 31.42 43.27
N CYS A 250 -16.46 30.70 44.08
CA CYS A 250 -16.26 29.30 44.47
C CYS A 250 -16.05 28.37 43.26
N ASN A 251 -16.81 28.56 42.18
CA ASN A 251 -16.67 27.74 40.96
C ASN A 251 -15.33 27.98 40.25
N HIS A 252 -14.81 29.20 40.32
CA HIS A 252 -13.48 29.50 39.77
C HIS A 252 -12.40 28.81 40.59
N ILE A 253 -12.45 28.91 41.92
CA ILE A 253 -11.49 28.27 42.83
C ILE A 253 -11.47 26.75 42.60
N ARG A 254 -12.64 26.11 42.47
CA ARG A 254 -12.73 24.67 42.17
C ARG A 254 -12.06 24.31 40.85
N ARG A 255 -12.27 25.12 39.80
CA ARG A 255 -11.65 24.89 38.49
C ARG A 255 -10.13 25.02 38.55
N GLU A 256 -9.61 26.03 39.24
CA GLU A 256 -8.16 26.21 39.42
C GLU A 256 -7.52 25.05 40.20
N ALA A 257 -8.22 24.50 41.20
CA ALA A 257 -7.77 23.32 41.95
C ALA A 257 -7.76 22.06 41.08
N ALA A 258 -8.84 21.80 40.34
CA ALA A 258 -8.94 20.64 39.45
C ALA A 258 -7.94 20.71 38.29
N GLN A 259 -7.62 21.90 37.79
CA GLN A 259 -6.56 22.09 36.80
C GLN A 259 -5.19 21.70 37.35
N LEU A 260 -4.93 22.00 38.63
CA LEU A 260 -3.65 21.73 39.29
C LEU A 260 -3.42 20.23 39.56
N SER A 261 -4.50 19.48 39.85
CA SER A 261 -4.50 18.02 40.08
C SER A 261 -4.62 17.17 38.81
N GLY A 262 -5.08 17.76 37.69
CA GLY A 262 -5.19 17.10 36.38
C GLY A 262 -3.87 16.93 35.60
N SER A 263 -3.93 16.19 34.48
CA SER A 263 -2.75 15.75 33.69
C SER A 263 -1.88 16.88 33.12
N LEU A 264 -2.41 18.10 32.99
CA LEU A 264 -1.71 19.27 32.45
C LEU A 264 -0.47 19.70 33.25
N PHE A 265 -0.36 19.29 34.52
CA PHE A 265 0.76 19.66 35.39
C PHE A 265 1.36 18.50 36.22
N SER A 266 0.89 17.26 36.02
CA SER A 266 1.22 16.13 36.91
C SER A 266 2.40 15.26 36.46
N ALA A 267 2.90 15.41 35.23
CA ALA A 267 3.88 14.48 34.64
C ALA A 267 5.36 14.82 34.93
N GLU A 268 5.68 16.04 35.38
CA GLU A 268 7.07 16.55 35.45
C GLU A 268 7.55 16.90 36.88
N TYR A 269 6.76 16.69 37.92
CA TYR A 269 7.12 17.08 39.29
C TYR A 269 7.26 15.89 40.25
N GLU A 270 8.13 16.06 41.26
CA GLU A 270 8.31 15.13 42.39
C GLU A 270 6.97 14.67 42.98
N ASP A 271 6.89 13.38 43.32
CA ASP A 271 5.69 12.69 43.81
C ASP A 271 4.97 13.45 44.95
N SER A 272 5.74 14.08 45.85
CA SER A 272 5.22 14.84 46.99
C SER A 272 4.37 16.07 46.63
N ARG A 273 4.69 16.77 45.53
CA ARG A 273 3.93 17.96 45.09
C ARG A 273 2.65 17.58 44.35
N ARG A 274 2.62 16.38 43.79
CA ARG A 274 1.44 15.76 43.18
C ARG A 274 0.46 15.34 44.28
N ASP A 275 0.97 14.72 45.35
CA ASP A 275 0.19 14.33 46.51
C ASP A 275 -0.49 15.55 47.18
N GLU A 276 0.22 16.67 47.33
CA GLU A 276 -0.33 17.88 47.94
C GLU A 276 -1.45 18.51 47.09
N ALA A 277 -1.31 18.48 45.76
CA ALA A 277 -2.36 18.95 44.84
C ALA A 277 -3.58 18.01 44.85
N MET A 278 -3.36 16.70 44.93
CA MET A 278 -4.43 15.71 45.02
C MET A 278 -5.16 15.81 46.37
N GLN A 279 -4.43 16.04 47.45
CA GLN A 279 -4.99 16.29 48.78
C GLN A 279 -5.84 17.55 48.80
N LEU A 280 -5.43 18.63 48.14
CA LEU A 280 -6.25 19.84 47.99
C LEU A 280 -7.57 19.55 47.25
N ASP A 281 -7.57 18.71 46.22
CA ASP A 281 -8.80 18.33 45.52
C ASP A 281 -9.72 17.47 46.40
N ILE A 282 -9.15 16.58 47.22
CA ILE A 282 -9.87 15.81 48.25
C ILE A 282 -10.46 16.75 49.32
N ASP A 283 -9.65 17.70 49.81
CA ASP A 283 -10.04 18.63 50.86
C ASP A 283 -11.26 19.46 50.44
N TRP A 284 -11.46 19.70 49.14
CA TRP A 284 -12.64 20.38 48.63
C TRP A 284 -13.96 19.72 49.08
N TYR A 285 -14.01 18.39 49.23
CA TYR A 285 -15.22 17.70 49.68
C TYR A 285 -15.59 18.02 51.14
N ASN A 286 -14.66 18.60 51.91
CA ASN A 286 -14.90 19.09 53.27
C ASN A 286 -15.47 20.51 53.32
N LEU A 287 -15.75 21.12 52.17
CA LEU A 287 -16.34 22.47 52.09
C LEU A 287 -17.71 22.53 52.79
N PRO A 288 -17.90 23.37 53.84
CA PRO A 288 -19.12 23.42 54.63
C PRO A 288 -20.39 23.68 53.80
N ARG A 289 -21.46 22.91 54.01
CA ARG A 289 -22.72 23.02 53.24
C ARG A 289 -23.43 24.38 53.40
N SER A 290 -23.29 25.05 54.54
CA SER A 290 -23.84 26.40 54.79
C SER A 290 -22.74 27.38 55.17
N ASN A 291 -22.97 28.68 54.92
CA ASN A 291 -22.06 29.75 55.37
C ASN A 291 -22.37 30.26 56.80
N TYR A 292 -22.96 29.40 57.65
CA TYR A 292 -23.24 29.76 59.04
C TYR A 292 -21.94 30.10 59.79
N ASN A 293 -21.95 31.19 60.58
CA ASN A 293 -20.77 31.73 61.27
C ASN A 293 -19.54 31.92 60.37
N ASN A 294 -19.74 32.27 59.09
CA ASN A 294 -18.67 32.52 58.13
C ASN A 294 -17.72 31.33 57.87
N LYS A 295 -18.09 30.11 58.28
CA LYS A 295 -17.24 28.92 58.19
C LYS A 295 -16.84 28.56 56.76
N ARG A 296 -17.74 28.78 55.79
CA ARG A 296 -17.48 28.46 54.38
C ARG A 296 -16.50 29.46 53.77
N GLU A 297 -16.61 30.74 54.11
CA GLU A 297 -15.64 31.76 53.70
C GLU A 297 -14.26 31.50 54.33
N GLN A 298 -14.19 31.16 55.62
CA GLN A 298 -12.92 30.80 56.29
C GLN A 298 -12.24 29.58 55.64
N PHE A 299 -13.02 28.54 55.32
CA PHE A 299 -12.51 27.39 54.58
C PHE A 299 -11.97 27.78 53.21
N LEU A 300 -12.74 28.57 52.43
CA LEU A 300 -12.29 28.99 51.10
C LEU A 300 -11.03 29.86 51.19
N GLN A 301 -10.89 30.68 52.23
CA GLN A 301 -9.69 31.50 52.45
C GLN A 301 -8.45 30.63 52.68
N SER A 302 -8.51 29.64 53.58
CA SER A 302 -7.39 28.73 53.82
C SER A 302 -7.08 27.85 52.59
N PHE A 303 -8.13 27.43 51.88
CA PHE A 303 -8.02 26.69 50.64
C PHE A 303 -7.29 27.49 49.54
N ILE A 304 -7.68 28.74 49.32
CA ILE A 304 -7.03 29.63 48.34
C ILE A 304 -5.58 29.88 48.71
N LEU A 305 -5.25 30.08 49.98
CA LEU A 305 -3.86 30.29 50.43
C LEU A 305 -2.97 29.10 50.07
N ARG A 306 -3.42 27.88 50.37
CA ARG A 306 -2.70 26.65 50.01
C ARG A 306 -2.60 26.47 48.49
N LEU A 307 -3.69 26.74 47.77
CA LEU A 307 -3.71 26.64 46.32
C LEU A 307 -2.73 27.64 45.67
N ALA A 308 -2.77 28.91 46.09
CA ALA A 308 -1.88 29.96 45.60
C ALA A 308 -0.41 29.65 45.90
N ASP A 309 -0.11 29.15 47.09
CA ASP A 309 1.24 28.67 47.45
C ASP A 309 1.72 27.57 46.50
N LEU A 310 0.89 26.57 46.20
CA LEU A 310 1.22 25.53 45.22
C LEU A 310 1.48 26.07 43.81
N TYR A 311 0.68 27.03 43.33
CA TYR A 311 0.92 27.69 42.05
C TYR A 311 2.29 28.38 42.04
N SER A 312 2.61 29.12 43.11
CA SER A 312 3.89 29.85 43.21
C SER A 312 5.10 28.92 43.23
N LYS A 313 5.04 27.80 43.97
CA LYS A 313 6.12 26.80 44.08
C LYS A 313 6.42 26.07 42.77
N ARG A 314 5.51 26.10 41.79
CA ARG A 314 5.71 25.52 40.45
C ARG A 314 6.41 26.48 39.48
N ILE A 315 6.59 27.75 39.86
CA ILE A 315 7.29 28.75 39.06
C ILE A 315 8.73 28.89 39.58
N PRO A 316 9.76 28.82 38.72
CA PRO A 316 11.13 29.07 39.15
C PRO A 316 11.27 30.44 39.83
N PRO A 317 12.01 30.56 40.95
CA PRO A 317 12.06 31.82 41.72
C PRO A 317 12.50 33.05 40.92
N HIS A 318 13.46 32.88 40.01
CA HIS A 318 13.92 33.97 39.14
C HIS A 318 12.85 34.43 38.14
N ILE A 319 12.04 33.51 37.60
CA ILE A 319 10.91 33.82 36.69
C ILE A 319 9.77 34.47 37.47
N LEU A 320 9.49 33.99 38.69
CA LEU A 320 8.48 34.58 39.56
C LEU A 320 8.83 36.05 39.86
N GLN A 321 10.10 36.32 40.16
CA GLN A 321 10.61 37.68 40.38
C GLN A 321 10.52 38.53 39.11
N GLU A 322 10.96 38.00 37.95
CA GLU A 322 10.85 38.69 36.66
C GLU A 322 9.41 39.14 36.36
N PHE A 323 8.43 38.25 36.58
CA PHE A 323 7.03 38.60 36.37
C PHE A 323 6.46 39.56 37.42
N ALA A 324 6.96 39.53 38.66
CA ALA A 324 6.58 40.46 39.71
C ALA A 324 7.11 41.88 39.47
N ASP A 325 8.29 42.01 38.86
CA ASP A 325 8.92 43.28 38.51
C ASP A 325 8.33 43.92 37.24
N ASP A 326 7.54 43.17 36.47
CA ASP A 326 6.85 43.66 35.28
C ASP A 326 5.62 44.52 35.64
N ALA A 327 5.64 45.79 35.20
CA ALA A 327 4.56 46.75 35.49
C ALA A 327 3.22 46.43 34.80
N ARG A 328 3.17 45.46 33.88
CA ARG A 328 1.95 45.07 33.16
C ARG A 328 1.03 44.20 34.03
N LYS A 329 -0.25 44.14 33.65
CA LYS A 329 -1.20 43.23 34.32
C LYS A 329 -0.80 41.76 34.07
N PRO A 330 -0.98 40.84 35.05
CA PRO A 330 -0.64 39.42 34.88
C PRO A 330 -1.32 38.75 33.68
N SER A 331 -2.56 39.15 33.36
CA SER A 331 -3.26 38.67 32.17
C SER A 331 -2.60 39.10 30.86
N THR A 332 -2.04 40.32 30.82
CA THR A 332 -1.28 40.84 29.67
C THR A 332 0.06 40.12 29.54
N ILE A 333 0.77 39.88 30.65
CA ILE A 333 2.02 39.11 30.66
C ILE A 333 1.77 37.70 30.09
N LYS A 334 0.72 37.01 30.58
CA LYS A 334 0.29 35.71 30.08
C LYS A 334 0.06 35.71 28.57
N ILE A 335 -0.76 36.62 28.06
CA ILE A 335 -1.07 36.70 26.62
C ILE A 335 0.20 36.94 25.79
N ASN A 336 1.06 37.87 26.23
CA ASN A 336 2.30 38.18 25.51
C ASN A 336 3.24 36.96 25.44
N LYS A 337 3.41 36.24 26.54
CA LYS A 337 4.25 35.03 26.56
C LYS A 337 3.64 33.87 25.78
N GLN A 338 2.31 33.73 25.77
CA GLN A 338 1.61 32.78 24.90
C GLN A 338 1.81 33.11 23.42
N ASN A 339 1.71 34.37 23.02
CA ASN A 339 1.97 34.81 21.65
C ASN A 339 3.43 34.60 21.24
N GLU A 340 4.38 34.85 22.15
CA GLU A 340 5.79 34.57 21.94
C GLU A 340 6.02 33.07 21.74
N SER A 341 5.46 32.22 22.60
CA SER A 341 5.51 30.76 22.43
C SER A 341 4.90 30.30 21.11
N PHE A 342 3.76 30.87 20.70
CA PHE A 342 3.13 30.56 19.41
C PHE A 342 4.07 30.88 18.24
N LYS A 343 4.68 32.08 18.24
CA LYS A 343 5.66 32.48 17.20
C LYS A 343 6.84 31.51 17.15
N ARG A 344 7.45 31.20 18.29
CA ARG A 344 8.59 30.26 18.35
C ARG A 344 8.22 28.83 17.96
N ASN A 345 7.00 28.39 18.26
CA ASN A 345 6.52 27.10 17.78
C ASN A 345 6.29 27.09 16.26
N ASN A 346 5.91 28.22 15.65
CA ASN A 346 5.83 28.33 14.19
C ASN A 346 7.22 28.28 13.53
N ASP A 347 8.26 28.81 14.18
CA ASP A 347 9.65 28.69 13.69
C ASP A 347 10.10 27.22 13.54
N ILE A 348 9.48 26.29 14.29
CA ILE A 348 9.76 24.84 14.23
C ILE A 348 8.69 24.05 13.44
N ALA A 349 7.76 24.71 12.76
CA ALA A 349 6.73 24.06 11.94
C ALA A 349 7.30 23.09 10.89
N PRO A 350 8.42 23.38 10.19
CA PRO A 350 9.00 22.44 9.23
C PRO A 350 9.39 21.09 9.84
N LEU A 351 9.87 21.08 11.09
CA LEU A 351 10.17 19.83 11.80
C LEU A 351 8.91 19.03 12.11
N LYS A 352 7.83 19.72 12.48
CA LYS A 352 6.53 19.09 12.74
C LYS A 352 6.01 18.41 11.47
N GLU A 353 6.06 19.09 10.34
CA GLU A 353 5.66 18.56 9.04
C GLU A 353 6.50 17.33 8.63
N LEU A 354 7.83 17.39 8.80
CA LEU A 354 8.72 16.25 8.55
C LEU A 354 8.39 15.06 9.45
N ASN A 355 8.10 15.28 10.73
CA ASN A 355 7.72 14.22 11.66
C ASN A 355 6.35 13.63 11.34
N GLU A 356 5.37 14.47 10.99
CA GLU A 356 4.03 14.04 10.55
C GLU A 356 4.13 13.18 9.28
N LYS A 357 4.90 13.62 8.29
CA LYS A 357 5.19 12.85 7.07
C LYS A 357 5.88 11.52 7.36
N THR A 358 6.86 11.52 8.27
CA THR A 358 7.56 10.28 8.67
C THR A 358 6.61 9.31 9.36
N ALA A 359 5.73 9.80 10.24
CA ALA A 359 4.72 9.00 10.91
C ALA A 359 3.68 8.43 9.93
N GLU A 360 3.26 9.20 8.93
CA GLU A 360 2.37 8.73 7.86
C GLU A 360 3.04 7.61 7.05
N LEU A 361 4.29 7.79 6.64
CA LEU A 361 5.04 6.77 5.89
C LEU A 361 5.29 5.51 6.72
N GLU A 362 5.53 5.63 8.03
CA GLU A 362 5.64 4.48 8.93
C GLU A 362 4.32 3.74 9.11
N SER A 363 3.21 4.48 9.21
CA SER A 363 1.87 3.88 9.22
C SER A 363 1.61 3.11 7.92
N LEU A 364 1.95 3.70 6.77
CA LEU A 364 1.85 3.05 5.47
C LEU A 364 2.75 1.81 5.39
N ARG A 365 4.01 1.89 5.82
CA ARG A 365 4.95 0.77 5.87
C ARG A 365 4.41 -0.38 6.72
N LYS A 366 3.92 -0.07 7.92
CA LYS A 366 3.35 -1.05 8.85
C LYS A 366 2.11 -1.72 8.28
N ALA A 367 1.26 -0.97 7.59
CA ALA A 367 0.05 -1.51 6.95
C ALA A 367 0.38 -2.54 5.84
N HIS A 368 1.56 -2.42 5.21
CA HIS A 368 1.94 -3.24 4.05
C HIS A 368 3.05 -4.24 4.32
N LEU A 369 3.57 -4.31 5.55
CA LEU A 369 4.70 -5.18 5.89
C LEU A 369 4.44 -6.66 5.56
N GLN A 370 3.20 -7.10 5.73
CA GLN A 370 2.74 -8.48 5.49
C GLN A 370 1.69 -8.56 4.36
N ALA A 371 1.50 -7.47 3.60
CA ALA A 371 0.55 -7.44 2.48
C ALA A 371 1.03 -8.35 1.35
N SER A 372 0.10 -9.10 0.73
CA SER A 372 0.39 -9.91 -0.46
C SER A 372 0.71 -9.02 -1.66
N PRO A 373 1.33 -9.55 -2.73
CA PRO A 373 1.53 -8.78 -3.96
C PRO A 373 0.26 -8.18 -4.53
N LEU A 374 -0.83 -8.96 -4.48
CA LEU A 374 -2.16 -8.51 -4.89
C LEU A 374 -2.71 -7.38 -4.00
N ASP A 375 -2.52 -7.45 -2.67
CA ASP A 375 -2.91 -6.35 -1.78
C ASP A 375 -2.14 -5.07 -2.09
N ILE A 376 -0.83 -5.17 -2.36
CA ILE A 376 0.00 -4.02 -2.75
C ILE A 376 -0.54 -3.41 -4.03
N TYR A 377 -0.79 -4.23 -5.06
CA TYR A 377 -1.38 -3.80 -6.31
C TYR A 377 -2.73 -3.09 -6.08
N PHE A 378 -3.64 -3.72 -5.35
CA PHE A 378 -4.94 -3.15 -5.06
C PHE A 378 -4.87 -1.88 -4.21
N HIS A 379 -3.84 -1.72 -3.38
CA HIS A 379 -3.64 -0.51 -2.59
C HIS A 379 -2.90 0.60 -3.34
N THR A 380 -2.40 0.36 -4.55
CA THR A 380 -1.85 1.44 -5.38
C THR A 380 -2.93 2.45 -5.73
N GLU A 381 -2.56 3.73 -5.67
CA GLU A 381 -3.51 4.82 -5.89
C GLU A 381 -4.17 4.75 -7.27
N GLY A 382 -3.42 4.38 -8.32
CA GLY A 382 -3.96 4.23 -9.67
C GLY A 382 -5.09 3.22 -9.73
N GLU A 383 -4.90 2.06 -9.11
CA GLU A 383 -5.90 0.99 -9.02
C GLU A 383 -7.09 1.35 -8.15
N VAL A 384 -6.84 2.00 -7.02
CA VAL A 384 -7.89 2.49 -6.13
C VAL A 384 -8.83 3.43 -6.88
N TRP A 385 -8.31 4.36 -7.68
CA TRP A 385 -9.13 5.28 -8.47
C TRP A 385 -9.82 4.58 -9.65
N ALA A 386 -9.20 3.59 -10.29
CA ALA A 386 -9.82 2.78 -11.33
C ALA A 386 -11.01 1.96 -10.78
N ARG A 387 -10.91 1.39 -9.58
CA ARG A 387 -12.05 0.71 -8.91
C ARG A 387 -13.09 1.69 -8.38
N ALA A 388 -12.67 2.85 -7.87
CA ALA A 388 -13.60 3.90 -7.45
C ALA A 388 -14.44 4.41 -8.64
N THR A 389 -13.83 4.51 -9.83
CA THR A 389 -14.52 4.82 -11.10
C THR A 389 -15.66 3.83 -11.36
N GLN A 390 -15.39 2.53 -11.21
CA GLN A 390 -16.40 1.47 -11.37
C GLN A 390 -17.52 1.58 -10.33
N LYS A 391 -17.20 1.86 -9.06
CA LYS A 391 -18.22 2.02 -8.00
C LYS A 391 -19.09 3.25 -8.20
N ARG A 392 -18.48 4.36 -8.64
CA ARG A 392 -19.15 5.64 -8.90
C ARG A 392 -19.84 5.70 -10.25
N ALA A 393 -19.71 4.64 -11.06
CA ALA A 393 -20.49 4.47 -12.28
C ALA A 393 -21.97 4.72 -11.97
N ASN A 394 -22.50 4.18 -10.87
CA ASN A 394 -23.94 4.25 -10.57
C ASN A 394 -24.45 5.49 -9.82
N LEU A 395 -23.69 6.58 -9.72
CA LEU A 395 -24.16 7.81 -9.06
C LEU A 395 -24.75 8.81 -10.06
N SER A 396 -25.74 9.60 -9.66
CA SER A 396 -26.19 10.77 -10.44
C SER A 396 -25.20 11.94 -10.29
N ASP A 397 -25.27 12.94 -11.17
CA ASP A 397 -24.42 14.15 -11.04
C ASP A 397 -24.63 14.85 -9.68
N SER A 398 -25.86 14.85 -9.16
CA SER A 398 -26.19 15.36 -7.83
C SER A 398 -25.52 14.53 -6.73
N ASP A 399 -25.71 13.19 -6.77
CA ASP A 399 -25.15 12.29 -5.75
C ASP A 399 -23.62 12.36 -5.73
N ARG A 400 -22.97 12.58 -6.87
CA ARG A 400 -21.51 12.74 -6.97
C ARG A 400 -21.02 14.02 -6.33
N SER A 401 -21.70 15.14 -6.57
CA SER A 401 -21.33 16.42 -5.95
C SER A 401 -21.43 16.36 -4.42
N GLU A 402 -22.38 15.58 -3.89
CA GLU A 402 -22.57 15.38 -2.46
C GLU A 402 -21.67 14.28 -1.87
N SER A 403 -21.26 13.30 -2.68
CA SER A 403 -20.43 12.17 -2.29
C SER A 403 -18.94 12.45 -2.53
N TYR A 404 -18.21 12.71 -1.45
CA TYR A 404 -16.75 12.89 -1.51
C TYR A 404 -16.05 11.66 -2.13
N PRO A 405 -15.14 11.79 -3.11
CA PRO A 405 -14.59 10.66 -3.87
C PRO A 405 -13.94 9.54 -3.04
N TYR A 406 -13.24 9.88 -1.95
CA TYR A 406 -12.68 8.87 -1.03
C TYR A 406 -13.74 8.05 -0.27
N THR A 407 -15.02 8.40 -0.34
CA THR A 407 -16.09 7.53 0.18
C THR A 407 -16.37 6.33 -0.72
N SER A 408 -15.88 6.38 -1.97
CA SER A 408 -16.08 5.33 -2.98
C SER A 408 -14.88 4.39 -3.13
N VAL A 409 -13.74 4.67 -2.47
CA VAL A 409 -12.60 3.75 -2.47
C VAL A 409 -12.87 2.55 -1.54
N ASP A 410 -12.31 1.38 -1.84
CA ASP A 410 -12.33 0.18 -0.96
C ASP A 410 -11.17 0.13 0.04
N VAL A 411 -10.20 1.03 -0.08
CA VAL A 411 -8.99 1.05 0.75
C VAL A 411 -9.05 2.25 1.68
N GLU A 412 -8.74 2.04 2.96
CA GLU A 412 -8.64 3.15 3.93
C GLU A 412 -7.60 4.16 3.46
N LYS A 413 -7.91 5.47 3.52
CA LYS A 413 -7.07 6.53 2.95
C LYS A 413 -5.59 6.43 3.35
N HIS A 414 -5.27 6.01 4.58
CA HIS A 414 -3.89 5.87 5.06
C HIS A 414 -3.14 4.62 4.56
N LYS A 415 -3.84 3.67 3.93
CA LYS A 415 -3.28 2.48 3.29
C LYS A 415 -3.08 2.65 1.79
N ILE A 416 -3.57 3.72 1.19
CA ILE A 416 -3.38 3.96 -0.24
C ILE A 416 -1.91 4.30 -0.47
N ILE A 417 -1.28 3.55 -1.37
CA ILE A 417 0.11 3.74 -1.78
C ILE A 417 0.12 4.75 -2.92
N PRO A 418 0.60 5.99 -2.71
CA PRO A 418 0.80 6.91 -3.81
C PRO A 418 1.86 6.33 -4.74
N SER A 419 1.51 6.09 -6.00
CA SER A 419 2.48 5.57 -6.98
C SER A 419 3.67 6.52 -7.06
N PRO A 420 4.90 6.03 -7.19
CA PRO A 420 6.01 6.92 -7.54
C PRO A 420 5.62 7.67 -8.83
N PRO A 421 5.92 8.97 -8.93
CA PRO A 421 5.76 9.65 -10.20
C PRO A 421 6.51 8.83 -11.24
N THR A 422 5.79 8.37 -12.26
CA THR A 422 6.34 7.87 -13.50
C THR A 422 7.07 9.03 -14.17
N ASP A 423 8.24 9.39 -13.65
CA ASP A 423 9.18 10.18 -14.43
C ASP A 423 9.59 9.28 -15.60
N ALA A 424 8.92 9.52 -16.72
CA ALA A 424 9.19 8.99 -18.05
C ALA A 424 10.60 9.31 -18.58
N ASN A 425 11.55 9.64 -17.69
CA ASN A 425 12.97 9.85 -17.95
C ASN A 425 13.91 9.26 -16.89
N VAL A 426 13.41 8.57 -15.85
CA VAL A 426 14.25 7.54 -15.20
C VAL A 426 14.24 6.32 -16.11
N ARG A 427 14.90 6.46 -17.26
CA ARG A 427 15.56 5.30 -17.84
C ARG A 427 16.38 4.69 -16.70
N TRP A 428 16.27 3.39 -16.54
CA TRP A 428 17.10 2.52 -15.71
C TRP A 428 18.59 2.54 -16.15
N ASN A 429 19.13 3.72 -16.48
CA ASN A 429 20.46 3.97 -17.04
C ASN A 429 21.30 4.91 -16.17
N ASN A 430 20.81 5.38 -15.01
CA ASN A 430 21.60 6.16 -14.04
C ASN A 430 21.60 5.56 -12.63
N LEU A 431 21.36 4.25 -12.51
CA LEU A 431 21.77 3.47 -11.34
C LEU A 431 22.93 2.53 -11.72
N GLU A 432 23.87 3.04 -12.53
CA GLU A 432 25.23 2.51 -12.47
C GLU A 432 25.90 3.11 -11.22
N LEU A 433 26.20 2.22 -10.26
CA LEU A 433 27.39 2.31 -9.43
C LEU A 433 27.56 3.58 -8.60
N PHE A 434 26.83 3.63 -7.48
CA PHE A 434 27.50 4.01 -6.22
C PHE A 434 27.36 2.87 -5.25
N SER A 435 28.32 1.95 -5.34
CA SER A 435 28.84 1.27 -4.16
C SER A 435 29.63 2.31 -3.34
N PRO A 436 29.16 2.63 -2.14
CA PRO A 436 30.03 2.72 -1.00
C PRO A 436 29.75 1.52 -0.10
N GLU A 437 30.84 0.85 0.24
CA GLU A 437 30.95 -0.32 1.08
C GLU A 437 30.20 -0.19 2.42
N ILE A 438 29.62 -1.33 2.84
CA ILE A 438 29.27 -1.70 4.23
C ILE A 438 28.16 -0.86 4.88
N ASP A 439 26.92 -1.33 4.83
CA ASP A 439 26.24 -2.00 5.96
C ASP A 439 24.76 -2.27 5.62
N GLY A 440 24.42 -3.55 5.41
CA GLY A 440 23.07 -4.13 5.45
C GLY A 440 21.95 -3.50 4.60
N THR A 441 21.82 -3.88 3.32
CA THR A 441 20.53 -3.82 2.58
C THR A 441 20.49 -4.90 1.49
N ILE A 442 19.50 -5.79 1.55
CA ILE A 442 19.23 -6.82 0.54
C ILE A 442 18.49 -6.16 -0.62
N ILE A 443 19.07 -6.18 -1.81
CA ILE A 443 18.47 -5.71 -3.06
C ILE A 443 17.71 -6.91 -3.67
N ASN A 444 16.36 -6.88 -3.67
CA ASN A 444 15.57 -7.87 -4.43
C ASN A 444 15.24 -7.31 -5.81
N ILE A 445 16.08 -7.72 -6.76
CA ILE A 445 15.76 -7.76 -8.19
C ILE A 445 14.69 -8.86 -8.34
N ASN A 446 13.70 -8.76 -9.24
CA ASN A 446 12.92 -9.98 -9.59
C ASN A 446 13.96 -11.03 -9.90
N LYS A 447 13.83 -12.25 -9.41
CA LYS A 447 14.78 -13.30 -9.71
C LYS A 447 14.17 -14.40 -10.57
N GLY A 448 12.85 -14.48 -10.71
CA GLY A 448 12.18 -15.50 -11.53
C GLY A 448 10.67 -15.54 -11.27
N TYR A 449 9.95 -16.36 -12.04
CA TYR A 449 8.52 -16.65 -11.81
C TYR A 449 8.08 -17.97 -12.47
N VAL A 450 6.97 -18.56 -12.02
CA VAL A 450 6.36 -19.77 -12.60
C VAL A 450 5.12 -19.46 -13.44
N GLU A 451 5.02 -20.09 -14.61
CA GLU A 451 3.80 -20.16 -15.41
C GLU A 451 3.22 -21.58 -15.38
N PHE A 452 1.99 -21.73 -14.93
CA PHE A 452 1.24 -23.00 -15.01
C PHE A 452 0.48 -23.09 -16.35
N SER A 453 0.60 -24.22 -17.04
CA SER A 453 -0.05 -24.43 -18.34
C SER A 453 -0.35 -25.91 -18.56
N ASN A 454 -1.36 -26.21 -19.39
CA ASN A 454 -1.62 -27.58 -19.87
C ASN A 454 -1.16 -27.76 -21.33
N ASN A 455 -0.54 -26.74 -21.93
CA ASN A 455 0.01 -26.82 -23.28
C ASN A 455 1.53 -27.02 -23.18
N ASN A 456 1.99 -28.23 -23.53
CA ASN A 456 3.41 -28.65 -23.67
C ASN A 456 4.25 -28.88 -22.39
N ALA A 457 3.85 -28.36 -21.22
CA ALA A 457 4.43 -28.66 -19.90
C ALA A 457 3.46 -28.18 -18.80
N PHE A 458 3.45 -28.86 -17.63
CA PHE A 458 2.62 -28.53 -16.48
C PHE A 458 2.99 -27.20 -15.83
N ALA A 459 4.29 -26.98 -15.64
CA ALA A 459 4.82 -25.73 -15.12
C ALA A 459 6.10 -25.34 -15.85
N LYS A 460 6.30 -24.04 -15.99
CA LYS A 460 7.44 -23.44 -16.65
C LYS A 460 8.07 -22.41 -15.70
N ILE A 461 9.32 -22.65 -15.31
CA ILE A 461 10.10 -21.74 -14.47
C ILE A 461 10.86 -20.79 -15.40
N ILE A 462 10.63 -19.49 -15.24
CA ILE A 462 11.29 -18.45 -16.02
C ILE A 462 12.31 -17.77 -15.11
N LEU A 463 13.57 -17.86 -15.52
CA LEU A 463 14.74 -17.34 -14.79
C LEU A 463 15.31 -16.13 -15.54
N ASN A 464 15.57 -15.05 -14.81
CA ASN A 464 16.18 -13.84 -15.34
C ASN A 464 17.67 -13.75 -15.00
N SER A 465 18.32 -12.67 -15.43
CA SER A 465 19.76 -12.49 -15.23
C SER A 465 20.18 -12.35 -13.75
N ALA A 466 19.23 -12.11 -12.84
CA ALA A 466 19.43 -11.99 -11.40
C ALA A 466 18.99 -13.24 -10.61
N SER A 467 18.52 -14.29 -11.30
CA SER A 467 18.16 -15.58 -10.70
C SER A 467 19.30 -16.15 -9.89
N ASP A 468 18.97 -16.66 -8.70
CA ASP A 468 19.87 -17.44 -7.88
C ASP A 468 19.24 -18.80 -7.57
N ALA A 469 20.01 -19.69 -6.93
CA ALA A 469 19.53 -21.02 -6.59
C ALA A 469 18.30 -20.99 -5.66
N SER A 470 18.18 -19.93 -4.85
CA SER A 470 17.06 -19.69 -3.96
C SER A 470 15.78 -19.44 -4.73
N THR A 471 15.86 -18.70 -5.83
CA THR A 471 14.75 -18.48 -6.76
C THR A 471 14.19 -19.79 -7.27
N ILE A 472 15.03 -20.73 -7.70
CA ILE A 472 14.58 -22.03 -8.21
C ILE A 472 13.81 -22.79 -7.14
N ILE A 473 14.27 -22.76 -5.88
CA ILE A 473 13.61 -23.42 -4.76
C ILE A 473 12.28 -22.75 -4.41
N HIS A 474 12.21 -21.42 -4.49
CA HIS A 474 10.98 -20.65 -4.31
C HIS A 474 9.94 -21.04 -5.38
N GLU A 475 10.32 -20.98 -6.65
CA GLU A 475 9.48 -21.37 -7.78
C GLU A 475 9.04 -22.84 -7.70
N ALA A 476 9.92 -23.73 -7.24
CA ALA A 476 9.58 -25.13 -6.97
C ALA A 476 8.48 -25.28 -5.90
N GLY A 477 8.46 -24.41 -4.89
CA GLY A 477 7.43 -24.38 -3.86
C GLY A 477 6.03 -24.15 -4.47
N HIS A 478 5.89 -23.22 -5.40
CA HIS A 478 4.63 -23.02 -6.13
C HIS A 478 4.19 -24.28 -6.87
N ILE A 479 5.14 -24.96 -7.52
CA ILE A 479 4.87 -26.17 -8.30
C ILE A 479 4.40 -27.30 -7.40
N PHE A 480 5.06 -27.54 -6.28
CA PHE A 480 4.67 -28.61 -5.35
C PHE A 480 3.28 -28.39 -4.78
N LEU A 481 2.93 -27.14 -4.45
CA LEU A 481 1.59 -26.80 -4.01
C LEU A 481 0.53 -27.17 -5.07
N GLU A 482 0.79 -26.81 -6.34
CA GLU A 482 -0.18 -27.11 -7.41
C GLU A 482 -0.21 -28.60 -7.75
N MET A 483 0.90 -29.34 -7.61
CA MET A 483 0.91 -30.80 -7.74
C MET A 483 -0.02 -31.46 -6.70
N TYR A 484 0.05 -31.04 -5.43
CA TYR A 484 -0.87 -31.54 -4.40
C TYR A 484 -2.33 -31.18 -4.70
N SER A 485 -2.58 -29.97 -5.20
CA SER A 485 -3.91 -29.50 -5.64
C SER A 485 -4.48 -30.38 -6.77
N GLU A 486 -3.68 -30.69 -7.80
CA GLU A 486 -4.10 -31.51 -8.95
C GLU A 486 -4.25 -33.00 -8.61
N LEU A 487 -3.37 -33.56 -7.77
CA LEU A 487 -3.49 -34.95 -7.29
C LEU A 487 -4.77 -35.18 -6.48
N ASN A 488 -5.26 -34.14 -5.82
CA ASN A 488 -6.51 -34.20 -5.07
C ASN A 488 -7.74 -34.19 -6.00
N LYS A 489 -7.63 -33.60 -7.21
CA LYS A 489 -8.66 -33.67 -8.27
C LYS A 489 -8.65 -34.99 -9.04
N ASP A 490 -7.51 -35.69 -9.11
CA ASP A 490 -7.36 -36.96 -9.83
C ASP A 490 -8.12 -38.10 -9.11
N THR A 491 -9.24 -38.53 -9.67
CA THR A 491 -10.08 -39.62 -9.12
C THR A 491 -9.39 -40.98 -9.09
N SER A 492 -8.27 -41.16 -9.79
CA SER A 492 -7.46 -42.38 -9.74
C SER A 492 -6.58 -42.47 -8.49
N ILE A 493 -6.43 -41.36 -7.75
CA ILE A 493 -5.72 -41.32 -6.48
C ILE A 493 -6.64 -41.74 -5.33
N ASP A 494 -6.13 -42.61 -4.45
CA ASP A 494 -6.85 -43.03 -3.25
C ASP A 494 -7.17 -41.82 -2.37
N SER A 495 -8.44 -41.73 -1.94
CA SER A 495 -8.93 -40.76 -0.97
C SER A 495 -8.11 -40.71 0.33
N ASN A 496 -7.50 -41.83 0.73
CA ASN A 496 -6.67 -41.92 1.94
C ASN A 496 -5.16 -41.89 1.64
N SER A 497 -4.76 -41.48 0.44
CA SER A 497 -3.34 -41.33 0.10
C SER A 497 -2.68 -40.21 0.92
N ALA A 498 -1.40 -40.38 1.23
CA ALA A 498 -0.63 -39.36 1.95
C ALA A 498 -0.60 -38.02 1.19
N ALA A 499 -0.65 -38.04 -0.15
CA ALA A 499 -0.70 -36.83 -0.96
C ALA A 499 -1.97 -36.00 -0.71
N ARG A 500 -3.14 -36.66 -0.57
CA ARG A 500 -4.40 -35.96 -0.26
C ARG A 500 -4.45 -35.48 1.19
N GLU A 501 -3.90 -36.26 2.11
CA GLU A 501 -3.75 -35.82 3.51
C GLU A 501 -2.84 -34.59 3.62
N ASN A 502 -1.73 -34.57 2.88
CA ASN A 502 -0.80 -33.44 2.85
C ASN A 502 -1.43 -32.19 2.22
N PHE A 503 -2.23 -32.33 1.17
CA PHE A 503 -3.01 -31.19 0.65
C PHE A 503 -4.02 -30.64 1.67
N LYS A 504 -4.67 -31.51 2.44
CA LYS A 504 -5.55 -31.11 3.54
C LYS A 504 -4.77 -30.35 4.63
N LYS A 505 -3.60 -30.84 5.04
CA LYS A 505 -2.71 -30.12 5.99
C LYS A 505 -2.36 -28.72 5.49
N ILE A 506 -2.06 -28.59 4.20
CA ILE A 506 -1.73 -27.31 3.56
C ILE A 506 -2.93 -26.34 3.61
N THR A 507 -4.12 -26.78 3.21
CA THR A 507 -5.33 -25.92 3.22
C THR A 507 -5.77 -25.55 4.65
N GLU A 508 -5.64 -26.47 5.61
CA GLU A 508 -5.82 -26.16 7.03
C GLU A 508 -4.84 -25.10 7.53
N TRP A 509 -3.56 -25.18 7.14
CA TRP A 509 -2.53 -24.19 7.47
C TRP A 509 -2.78 -22.82 6.82
N PHE A 510 -3.45 -22.80 5.67
CA PHE A 510 -3.96 -21.59 5.03
C PHE A 510 -5.20 -21.01 5.72
N GLY A 511 -5.88 -21.78 6.58
CA GLY A 511 -7.12 -21.38 7.23
C GLY A 511 -8.34 -21.43 6.30
N ILE A 512 -8.30 -22.26 5.25
CA ILE A 512 -9.39 -22.42 4.27
C ILE A 512 -9.73 -23.91 4.08
N SER A 513 -10.93 -24.20 3.57
CA SER A 513 -11.27 -25.57 3.19
C SER A 513 -10.78 -25.90 1.78
N GLU A 514 -10.60 -27.20 1.49
CA GLU A 514 -10.29 -27.69 0.14
C GLU A 514 -11.36 -27.24 -0.88
N GLN A 515 -12.64 -27.25 -0.50
CA GLN A 515 -13.70 -26.74 -1.39
C GLN A 515 -13.53 -25.26 -1.69
N LYS A 516 -13.10 -24.46 -0.71
CA LYS A 516 -12.83 -23.04 -0.92
C LYS A 516 -11.62 -22.87 -1.84
N TRP A 517 -10.54 -23.63 -1.66
CA TRP A 517 -9.41 -23.64 -2.58
C TRP A 517 -9.80 -23.93 -4.03
N PHE A 518 -10.62 -24.95 -4.27
CA PHE A 518 -11.06 -25.30 -5.63
C PHE A 518 -12.03 -24.29 -6.25
N SER A 519 -12.68 -23.46 -5.42
CA SER A 519 -13.53 -22.36 -5.88
C SER A 519 -12.76 -21.07 -6.17
N MET A 520 -11.50 -20.96 -5.72
CA MET A 520 -10.66 -19.78 -5.90
C MET A 520 -10.09 -19.73 -7.32
N ASN A 521 -10.05 -18.53 -7.90
CA ASN A 521 -9.25 -18.28 -9.12
C ASN A 521 -7.75 -18.14 -8.78
N HIS A 522 -6.86 -18.07 -9.79
CA HIS A 522 -5.42 -17.96 -9.58
C HIS A 522 -5.03 -16.74 -8.73
N LEU A 523 -5.66 -15.58 -8.95
CA LEU A 523 -5.39 -14.37 -8.15
C LEU A 523 -5.77 -14.57 -6.66
N GLU A 524 -6.86 -15.27 -6.38
CA GLU A 524 -7.26 -15.62 -5.01
C GLU A 524 -6.33 -16.68 -4.39
N LYS A 525 -5.68 -17.52 -5.21
CA LYS A 525 -4.71 -18.54 -4.77
C LYS A 525 -3.31 -17.97 -4.56
N GLU A 526 -2.93 -16.93 -5.30
CA GLU A 526 -1.59 -16.34 -5.32
C GLU A 526 -1.01 -16.07 -3.91
N PRO A 527 -1.74 -15.47 -2.95
CA PRO A 527 -1.21 -15.25 -1.59
C PRO A 527 -0.83 -16.55 -0.85
N TYR A 528 -1.52 -17.65 -1.16
CA TYR A 528 -1.25 -18.96 -0.58
C TYR A 528 -0.08 -19.67 -1.28
N HIS A 529 0.05 -19.46 -2.59
CA HIS A 529 1.22 -19.86 -3.37
C HIS A 529 2.49 -19.22 -2.83
N GLU A 530 2.49 -17.90 -2.63
CA GLU A 530 3.62 -17.14 -2.04
C GLU A 530 3.92 -17.59 -0.62
N LYS A 531 2.88 -17.74 0.21
CA LYS A 531 3.04 -18.20 1.60
C LYS A 531 3.69 -19.58 1.68
N PHE A 532 3.32 -20.51 0.79
CA PHE A 532 3.90 -21.84 0.75
C PHE A 532 5.31 -21.85 0.18
N ALA A 533 5.55 -21.14 -0.94
CA ALA A 533 6.87 -21.04 -1.57
C ALA A 533 7.91 -20.39 -0.66
N CYS A 534 7.57 -19.27 -0.01
CA CYS A 534 8.43 -18.62 0.98
C CYS A 534 8.75 -19.56 2.16
N ALA A 535 7.75 -20.29 2.67
CA ALA A 535 7.96 -21.20 3.80
C ALA A 535 8.85 -22.39 3.43
N PHE A 536 8.69 -22.92 2.21
CA PHE A 536 9.53 -23.99 1.69
C PHE A 536 10.97 -23.53 1.44
N GLU A 537 11.14 -22.35 0.84
CA GLU A 537 12.44 -21.72 0.63
C GLU A 537 13.17 -21.48 1.97
N ASP A 538 12.46 -20.95 2.97
CA ASP A 538 13.00 -20.75 4.32
C ASP A 538 13.39 -22.08 4.99
N TYR A 539 12.60 -23.14 4.81
CA TYR A 539 12.92 -24.48 5.31
C TYR A 539 14.26 -24.99 4.74
N ILE A 540 14.43 -24.95 3.42
CA ILE A 540 15.66 -25.39 2.74
C ILE A 540 16.88 -24.55 3.17
N LYS A 541 16.69 -23.24 3.42
CA LYS A 541 17.77 -22.33 3.87
C LYS A 541 18.21 -22.56 5.31
N THR A 542 17.28 -22.90 6.20
CA THR A 542 17.50 -22.88 7.65
C THR A 542 17.76 -24.25 8.25
N LYS A 543 17.45 -25.35 7.55
CA LYS A 543 17.70 -26.72 8.02
C LYS A 543 19.18 -26.94 8.36
N ASP A 544 19.46 -27.22 9.63
CA ASP A 544 20.81 -27.55 10.08
C ASP A 544 21.14 -29.01 9.71
N SER A 545 22.30 -29.17 9.10
CA SER A 545 22.61 -30.27 8.17
C SER A 545 23.30 -31.47 8.83
N GLN A 546 23.36 -31.56 10.16
CA GLN A 546 24.14 -32.63 10.79
C GLN A 546 23.42 -34.00 10.80
N GLU A 547 22.09 -34.05 10.66
CA GLU A 547 21.31 -35.29 10.75
C GLU A 547 20.43 -35.60 9.52
N HIS A 548 20.41 -34.75 8.48
CA HIS A 548 19.54 -34.93 7.32
C HIS A 548 20.24 -35.72 6.19
N PRO A 549 19.57 -36.66 5.48
CA PRO A 549 20.15 -37.42 4.37
C PRO A 549 20.71 -36.57 3.23
N LEU A 550 20.27 -35.31 3.08
CA LEU A 550 20.75 -34.32 2.10
C LEU A 550 21.72 -33.26 2.68
N ALA A 551 22.32 -33.54 3.83
CA ALA A 551 23.26 -32.66 4.53
C ALA A 551 24.26 -31.96 3.60
N SER A 552 24.94 -32.72 2.74
CA SER A 552 25.95 -32.23 1.80
C SER A 552 25.35 -31.32 0.73
N VAL A 553 24.18 -31.67 0.18
CA VAL A 553 23.46 -30.88 -0.83
C VAL A 553 22.98 -29.55 -0.25
N PHE A 554 22.39 -29.59 0.95
CA PHE A 554 21.96 -28.38 1.68
C PHE A 554 23.13 -27.52 2.11
N ASN A 555 24.25 -28.12 2.55
CA ASN A 555 25.47 -27.37 2.87
C ASN A 555 26.08 -26.71 1.65
N ASN A 556 26.10 -27.36 0.49
CA ASN A 556 26.61 -26.77 -0.75
C ASN A 556 25.73 -25.58 -1.18
N PHE A 557 24.41 -25.72 -1.07
CA PHE A 557 23.44 -24.65 -1.31
C PHE A 557 23.61 -23.48 -0.33
N LYS A 558 23.72 -23.77 0.97
CA LYS A 558 23.92 -22.78 2.05
C LYS A 558 25.27 -22.08 1.98
N ASN A 559 26.35 -22.80 1.70
CA ASN A 559 27.70 -22.23 1.56
C ASN A 559 27.79 -21.31 0.34
N TRP A 560 27.13 -21.68 -0.76
CA TRP A 560 27.01 -20.83 -1.93
C TRP A 560 26.24 -19.54 -1.62
N LEU A 561 25.07 -19.63 -0.97
CA LEU A 561 24.33 -18.46 -0.48
C LEU A 561 25.19 -17.60 0.47
N THR A 562 25.92 -18.21 1.39
CA THR A 562 26.79 -17.49 2.34
C THR A 562 27.97 -16.79 1.65
N THR A 563 28.48 -17.37 0.55
CA THR A 563 29.56 -16.79 -0.26
C THR A 563 29.09 -15.57 -1.05
N ILE A 564 27.82 -15.57 -1.49
CA ILE A 564 27.17 -14.44 -2.20
C ILE A 564 26.68 -13.36 -1.21
N TYR A 565 26.20 -13.76 -0.03
CA TYR A 565 25.64 -12.89 1.00
C TYR A 565 26.52 -12.89 2.27
N GLN A 566 27.64 -12.15 2.26
CA GLN A 566 28.62 -12.16 3.36
C GLN A 566 28.13 -11.57 4.71
N THR A 567 26.87 -11.18 4.85
CA THR A 567 26.32 -10.58 6.09
C THR A 567 24.88 -10.97 6.36
N VAL A 568 24.59 -12.27 6.48
CA VAL A 568 23.29 -12.71 7.02
C VAL A 568 23.45 -13.59 8.24
N ASN A 569 23.80 -12.95 9.35
CA ASN A 569 23.47 -13.44 10.67
C ASN A 569 22.42 -12.50 11.27
N ALA A 570 21.32 -13.08 11.74
CA ALA A 570 20.14 -12.45 12.34
C ALA A 570 19.07 -11.92 11.37
N ARG A 571 18.25 -12.81 10.78
CA ARG A 571 16.84 -12.47 10.45
C ARG A 571 15.88 -13.60 10.05
N PHE A 572 16.28 -14.86 10.07
CA PHE A 572 15.38 -15.94 9.63
C PHE A 572 14.59 -16.51 10.81
N LYS A 573 13.31 -16.17 10.90
CA LYS A 573 12.37 -16.86 11.79
C LYS A 573 11.62 -17.89 10.97
N MET A 574 12.07 -19.14 11.10
CA MET A 574 11.34 -20.34 10.70
C MET A 574 9.86 -20.24 11.08
N SER A 575 8.96 -20.65 10.19
CA SER A 575 7.56 -20.88 10.54
C SER A 575 7.51 -21.77 11.79
N LYS A 576 6.91 -21.28 12.88
CA LYS A 576 6.77 -22.03 14.15
C LYS A 576 5.64 -23.08 14.10
N ASP A 577 5.05 -23.30 12.94
CA ASP A 577 3.95 -24.25 12.77
C ASP A 577 4.51 -25.65 12.52
N GLU A 578 4.45 -26.52 13.54
CA GLU A 578 5.01 -27.87 13.51
C GLU A 578 4.46 -28.71 12.34
N LYS A 579 3.18 -28.50 11.95
CA LYS A 579 2.54 -29.32 10.92
C LYS A 579 3.08 -29.10 9.51
N ILE A 580 3.39 -27.85 9.14
CA ILE A 580 3.93 -27.55 7.80
C ILE A 580 5.41 -27.92 7.73
N HIS A 581 6.13 -27.84 8.86
CA HIS A 581 7.49 -28.30 8.97
C HIS A 581 7.61 -29.82 8.75
N ASP A 582 6.75 -30.62 9.39
CA ASP A 582 6.72 -32.07 9.20
C ASP A 582 6.43 -32.46 7.75
N LEU A 583 5.55 -31.72 7.07
CA LEU A 583 5.28 -31.90 5.64
C LEU A 583 6.53 -31.65 4.79
N PHE A 584 7.29 -30.59 5.08
CA PHE A 584 8.53 -30.31 4.35
C PHE A 584 9.60 -31.38 4.63
N GLU A 585 9.70 -31.87 5.87
CA GLU A 585 10.57 -33.00 6.22
C GLU A 585 10.22 -34.26 5.40
N GLU A 586 8.94 -34.63 5.36
CA GLU A 586 8.46 -35.76 4.55
C GLU A 586 8.73 -35.55 3.05
N LEU A 587 8.67 -34.30 2.57
CA LEU A 587 8.88 -33.95 1.17
C LEU A 587 10.36 -34.03 0.76
N THR A 588 11.30 -33.75 1.67
CA THR A 588 12.73 -33.75 1.37
C THR A 588 13.50 -34.98 1.86
N ASN A 589 12.87 -35.85 2.65
CA ASN A 589 13.51 -37.05 3.16
C ASN A 589 13.81 -38.07 2.05
N THR A 590 14.90 -38.82 2.15
CA THR A 590 15.23 -39.84 1.15
C THR A 590 16.07 -40.98 1.74
N ASP A 591 15.80 -42.20 1.27
CA ASP A 591 16.64 -43.39 1.51
C ASP A 591 17.66 -43.62 0.37
N ILE A 592 17.67 -42.76 -0.64
CA ILE A 592 18.43 -42.90 -1.88
C ILE A 592 19.77 -42.13 -1.76
N ASP A 593 20.86 -42.78 -2.18
CA ASP A 593 22.20 -42.18 -2.23
C ASP A 593 22.19 -40.93 -3.14
N GLN A 594 22.77 -39.83 -2.66
CA GLN A 594 22.86 -38.53 -3.37
C GLN A 594 23.53 -38.64 -4.75
N THR A 595 24.28 -39.72 -4.98
CA THR A 595 24.93 -40.04 -6.27
C THR A 595 24.00 -40.65 -7.32
N HIS A 596 22.76 -41.01 -6.96
CA HIS A 596 21.76 -41.47 -7.90
C HIS A 596 21.38 -40.34 -8.87
N SER A 597 21.39 -40.65 -10.17
CA SER A 597 21.04 -39.72 -11.25
C SER A 597 19.85 -40.30 -12.02
N SER A 598 18.67 -39.74 -11.80
CA SER A 598 17.48 -40.04 -12.60
C SER A 598 17.54 -39.28 -13.94
N GLU A 599 16.84 -39.78 -14.96
CA GLU A 599 16.72 -39.06 -16.25
C GLU A 599 16.09 -37.66 -16.04
N PHE A 600 15.16 -37.53 -15.09
CA PHE A 600 14.58 -36.27 -14.66
C PHE A 600 15.62 -35.34 -14.05
N LYS A 601 16.38 -35.80 -13.05
CA LYS A 601 17.46 -35.03 -12.41
C LYS A 601 18.49 -34.54 -13.44
N ALA A 602 18.95 -35.41 -14.35
CA ALA A 602 19.91 -35.04 -15.39
C ALA A 602 19.34 -34.00 -16.38
N SER A 603 18.05 -34.13 -16.73
CA SER A 603 17.35 -33.17 -17.60
C SER A 603 17.21 -31.80 -16.95
N ILE A 604 16.83 -31.76 -15.67
CA ILE A 604 16.63 -30.53 -14.90
C ILE A 604 17.97 -29.86 -14.60
N ALA A 605 19.00 -30.62 -14.20
CA ALA A 605 20.35 -30.09 -13.96
C ALA A 605 20.91 -29.41 -15.22
N LYS A 606 20.72 -30.02 -16.39
CA LYS A 606 21.12 -29.42 -17.68
C LYS A 606 20.35 -28.12 -17.98
N GLN A 607 19.04 -28.12 -17.79
CA GLN A 607 18.21 -26.93 -18.03
C GLN A 607 18.55 -25.77 -17.06
N ILE A 608 18.90 -26.10 -15.81
CA ILE A 608 19.34 -25.12 -14.81
C ILE A 608 20.75 -24.60 -15.12
N SER A 609 21.69 -25.46 -15.53
CA SER A 609 23.05 -25.03 -15.87
C SER A 609 23.13 -24.18 -17.14
N GLU A 610 22.19 -24.34 -18.08
CA GLU A 610 22.01 -23.42 -19.21
C GLU A 610 21.52 -22.02 -18.76
N SER A 611 20.90 -21.95 -17.58
CA SER A 611 20.27 -20.73 -17.04
C SER A 611 21.08 -20.03 -15.94
N LEU A 612 21.86 -20.77 -15.14
CA LEU A 612 22.69 -20.28 -14.02
C LEU A 612 24.19 -20.59 -14.20
N PRO A 613 25.10 -19.72 -13.71
CA PRO A 613 26.54 -19.84 -13.98
C PRO A 613 27.31 -20.92 -13.16
N SER A 614 26.64 -21.79 -12.41
CA SER A 614 27.31 -22.78 -11.53
C SER A 614 26.70 -24.19 -11.63
N ASP A 615 27.48 -25.12 -12.19
CA ASP A 615 27.08 -26.52 -12.38
C ASP A 615 26.83 -27.25 -11.05
N SER A 616 27.60 -26.95 -10.01
CA SER A 616 27.41 -27.57 -8.69
C SER A 616 26.10 -27.16 -8.02
N VAL A 617 25.64 -25.95 -8.32
CA VAL A 617 24.38 -25.40 -7.82
C VAL A 617 23.21 -25.96 -8.63
N ALA A 618 23.36 -26.08 -9.94
CA ALA A 618 22.39 -26.74 -10.80
C ALA A 618 22.15 -28.19 -10.37
N GLU A 619 23.21 -28.94 -10.07
CA GLU A 619 23.13 -30.31 -9.58
C GLU A 619 22.45 -30.40 -8.21
N ALA A 620 22.76 -29.46 -7.30
CA ALA A 620 22.15 -29.42 -5.98
C ALA A 620 20.64 -29.11 -6.06
N SER A 621 20.25 -28.07 -6.80
CA SER A 621 18.84 -27.71 -7.02
C SER A 621 18.07 -28.83 -7.71
N ALA A 622 18.64 -29.45 -8.75
CA ALA A 622 18.03 -30.58 -9.45
C ALA A 622 17.84 -31.80 -8.53
N THR A 623 18.79 -32.07 -7.63
CA THR A 623 18.68 -33.15 -6.64
C THR A 623 17.53 -32.91 -5.67
N ILE A 624 17.35 -31.69 -5.18
CA ILE A 624 16.25 -31.32 -4.27
C ILE A 624 14.90 -31.49 -4.98
N LEU A 625 14.78 -30.97 -6.20
CA LEU A 625 13.59 -31.10 -7.04
C LEU A 625 13.24 -32.57 -7.32
N ASP A 626 14.21 -33.39 -7.72
CA ASP A 626 14.03 -34.82 -8.02
C ASP A 626 13.50 -35.60 -6.80
N ILE A 627 14.06 -35.34 -5.61
CA ILE A 627 13.62 -36.00 -4.38
C ILE A 627 12.20 -35.60 -4.00
N CYS A 628 11.87 -34.31 -4.09
CA CYS A 628 10.50 -33.84 -3.83
C CYS A 628 9.50 -34.48 -4.80
N TYR A 629 9.87 -34.60 -6.08
CA TYR A 629 9.07 -35.28 -7.10
C TYR A 629 8.85 -36.76 -6.79
N GLN A 630 9.91 -37.48 -6.42
CA GLN A 630 9.83 -38.90 -6.06
C GLN A 630 8.98 -39.12 -4.81
N ASN A 631 9.09 -38.25 -3.81
CA ASN A 631 8.29 -38.31 -2.60
C ASN A 631 6.82 -38.02 -2.87
N ILE A 632 6.50 -37.02 -3.69
CA ILE A 632 5.11 -36.77 -4.12
C ILE A 632 4.57 -37.99 -4.89
N ALA A 633 5.38 -38.65 -5.73
CA ALA A 633 4.98 -39.89 -6.40
C ALA A 633 4.64 -41.02 -5.42
N LYS A 634 5.52 -41.24 -4.43
CA LYS A 634 5.30 -42.23 -3.36
C LYS A 634 4.04 -41.91 -2.57
N GLN A 635 3.83 -40.66 -2.19
CA GLN A 635 2.65 -40.21 -1.44
C GLN A 635 1.35 -40.34 -2.24
N ALA A 636 1.42 -40.28 -3.57
CA ALA A 636 0.31 -40.49 -4.49
C ALA A 636 0.13 -41.97 -4.91
N ASN A 637 0.93 -42.91 -4.39
CA ASN A 637 0.98 -44.31 -4.85
C ASN A 637 1.19 -44.44 -6.38
N LYS A 638 1.97 -43.52 -6.97
CA LYS A 638 2.37 -43.55 -8.39
C LYS A 638 3.87 -43.80 -8.52
N THR A 639 4.28 -44.28 -9.69
CA THR A 639 5.71 -44.33 -10.05
C THR A 639 6.23 -42.92 -10.40
N PRO A 640 7.54 -42.62 -10.21
CA PRO A 640 8.12 -41.34 -10.59
C PRO A 640 7.81 -40.94 -12.04
N LYS A 641 7.92 -41.90 -12.98
CA LYS A 641 7.58 -41.69 -14.39
C LYS A 641 6.14 -41.25 -14.62
N GLN A 642 5.18 -41.80 -13.88
CA GLN A 642 3.77 -41.38 -13.99
C GLN A 642 3.55 -39.97 -13.46
N ILE A 643 4.30 -39.52 -12.44
CA ILE A 643 4.27 -38.14 -11.97
C ILE A 643 4.94 -37.21 -12.96
N GLU A 644 6.08 -37.59 -13.55
CA GLU A 644 6.77 -36.79 -14.56
C GLU A 644 5.93 -36.56 -15.82
N GLU A 645 5.15 -37.58 -16.24
CA GLU A 645 4.20 -37.48 -17.36
C GLU A 645 3.01 -36.56 -17.04
N LEU A 646 2.59 -36.49 -15.77
CA LEU A 646 1.51 -35.60 -15.32
C LEU A 646 1.98 -34.17 -15.05
N PHE A 647 3.21 -34.00 -14.55
CA PHE A 647 3.73 -32.76 -14.00
C PHE A 647 5.06 -32.37 -14.65
N THR A 648 5.09 -32.35 -15.98
CA THR A 648 6.29 -32.05 -16.77
C THR A 648 6.79 -30.61 -16.52
N LEU A 649 8.09 -30.43 -16.25
CA LEU A 649 8.71 -29.13 -16.00
C LEU A 649 9.57 -28.64 -17.16
N ARG A 650 9.62 -27.31 -17.35
CA ARG A 650 10.56 -26.63 -18.26
C ARG A 650 11.20 -25.44 -17.58
N PHE A 651 12.46 -25.18 -17.89
CA PHE A 651 13.14 -23.93 -17.53
C PHE A 651 13.43 -23.11 -18.77
N GLU A 652 13.18 -21.81 -18.70
CA GLU A 652 13.58 -20.87 -19.75
C GLU A 652 14.30 -19.68 -19.15
N LYS A 653 15.35 -19.24 -19.85
CA LYS A 653 16.03 -17.98 -19.56
C LYS A 653 15.31 -16.86 -20.29
N GLU A 654 15.00 -15.78 -19.57
CA GLU A 654 14.45 -14.57 -20.18
C GLU A 654 15.49 -13.97 -21.14
N ASN A 655 15.22 -14.02 -22.46
CA ASN A 655 16.13 -13.45 -23.45
C ASN A 655 15.95 -11.93 -23.49
N ASP A 656 17.03 -11.18 -23.20
CA ASP A 656 17.14 -9.73 -23.41
C ASP A 656 17.04 -9.36 -24.90
N SER A 657 15.84 -9.48 -25.47
CA SER A 657 15.52 -9.01 -26.82
C SER A 657 14.87 -7.63 -26.73
N ILE A 658 15.60 -6.66 -26.18
CA ILE A 658 15.34 -5.26 -26.49
C ILE A 658 15.68 -5.10 -27.97
N HIS A 659 14.67 -4.86 -28.81
CA HIS A 659 14.86 -4.35 -30.17
C HIS A 659 15.72 -3.08 -30.11
N LYS A 660 17.03 -3.22 -30.30
CA LYS A 660 17.92 -2.17 -30.79
C LYS A 660 17.65 -2.00 -32.28
N GLU A 661 16.53 -1.38 -32.65
CA GLU A 661 16.48 -0.71 -33.95
C GLU A 661 17.22 0.63 -33.81
N GLY A 662 18.42 0.66 -34.38
CA GLY A 662 19.27 1.82 -34.43
C GLY A 662 18.61 2.95 -35.20
N ILE A 663 18.34 4.06 -34.51
CA ILE A 663 18.10 5.35 -35.14
C ILE A 663 19.44 5.81 -35.74
N THR A 664 19.60 5.64 -37.05
CA THR A 664 20.56 6.41 -37.86
C THR A 664 19.76 7.37 -38.74
N PHE A 665 19.93 8.68 -38.51
CA PHE A 665 19.32 9.75 -39.27
C PHE A 665 19.95 9.91 -40.68
N PRO A 666 19.24 10.54 -41.64
CA PRO A 666 19.26 10.16 -43.05
C PRO A 666 20.41 10.78 -43.83
N LYS A 667 20.98 10.02 -44.77
CA LYS A 667 21.72 10.58 -45.91
C LYS A 667 21.12 10.14 -47.24
N LYS A 668 20.80 11.17 -48.02
CA LYS A 668 20.24 11.20 -49.38
C LYS A 668 21.03 10.36 -50.41
N LYS A 669 20.25 9.83 -51.38
CA LYS A 669 20.59 9.42 -52.77
C LYS A 669 21.56 8.22 -52.85
N VAL A 670 21.41 7.21 -53.71
CA VAL A 670 21.14 7.20 -55.17
C VAL A 670 20.59 5.81 -55.54
N LYS A 671 19.66 5.79 -56.51
CA LYS A 671 19.14 4.65 -57.28
C LYS A 671 20.28 3.97 -58.05
N ILE A 672 20.35 2.64 -58.14
CA ILE A 672 20.62 1.87 -59.40
C ILE A 672 20.41 0.37 -59.13
N THR A 673 19.66 -0.20 -60.05
CA THR A 673 19.27 -1.60 -60.28
C THR A 673 20.44 -2.43 -60.83
N ILE A 674 20.56 -3.70 -60.44
CA ILE A 674 20.37 -4.88 -61.32
C ILE A 674 19.62 -5.92 -60.51
#